data_AF-A0A1J4ZEY5-F1
#
_entry.id   AF-A0A1J4ZEY5-F1
#
_cell.length_a   1.000
_cell.length_b   1.000
_cell.length_c   1.000
_cell.angle_alpha   90.00
_cell.angle_beta   90.00
_cell.angle_gamma   90.00
#
_symmetry.space_group_name_H-M   'P 1'
#
loop_
_entity.id
_entity.type
_entity.pdbx_description
1 polymer ?
#
loop_
_entity_poly.entity_id
_entity_poly.type
_entity_poly.pdbx_seq_one_letter_code
_entity_poly.pdbx_strand_id
1 'polypeptide(L)'
;MATLLAAETIEGVRFVYGLQPEPVAGFKLAGGTTFTSPENGEKAEEVSALTGHLNGPIDDIRLRSWGIQLVDGRMPGFAAIVGCAKSNEVAVKIVRELQKRNILCFLSGNVNGRSIIHQLMEEGVELGYDTYTVPFGTDTISAIYALGFATRSALTFGGLKGGQAREILLYNKDRVFAFVLALGEVDDLKYAAAAGAINYGFPVIADTIIPEILPTGVTTYEHVVSMPFEQIEGKDDLEKAERLVQKCIEVRGVKVKVSTVDVPVPYGSAFEGEVVRKADLRVEFGGKHSRCFEYLQMAKLEEVVDGKIEVVGPDFSNVPPQGFLDVGVVATVAGRQMQKDFEPVLERQFHYFVNGASGIQHVGQRDIAWIRISNAAADKGFNLEHIGKILHARFHEDFGAIVDKISVTIYTDPKLMNEWLEKARAAYDYRNKRLADLTDDKVEEFYSCTLCQSFAPNHVCVVSPQRLGLCGAYNWLDCKASFSINPTGPNQPIKLGKQVDPVKGYWEGTNDYAKIGSHGVVNEVAMYSIMENPMTACLTEDANVLVDVQLVKIGDFVNTYQRKSDWQSDLHTLNDSGRLAQSKLLGVHKNPAPEELIHIETKSGLELTLTPNHEVAVDRWGQNGHGPWVRADELREGDRLYAARHLRLEGKIPLAMDLLHDDCRVNDEALLNEIRASMQARYGSLSVAYQALGLQQPDPRVASISLKDLRRIVEQLGQSWDEMKRRVTDVSPANGYPSMKLPEITSDLLYLLGLIASDGSLGWQGRDQCRVNFTNTNAELLEAFTAIYKSHFPDAALGKRAKRSTGRVDGRLIVSTQDSFDLYGNNFLLGLLAESFGVRMRGEQTWDLARLVSLPEDYIAAFLSGILDGDGSVRLRENNWTTAECYFSHQDKQASSHIQMLLKRLGIVSSLRKDRSVYKVELHGGNLRRFAGLSCSRHPKKSDTLKRIAALPKNGLDKGQDQVLPYKAGKALAGLSESHAVLSPSTLFCYKTGRSRPVVDNVRLVVEEAPETSATLTPWLENDFFLDTITRVEKVKNNGQFDYVYNLSLLDINSYLANGIHVKNCGCFECIVMLIPEANGVMVLSREDTSMTPAGMTFSTLAGIAGGGLQTPGVMGVGKFYLISPKFISAEGGFKRVVWMSSVLKETMAEEFKAVAEREGDPDLLAKIADERNATTVDELLAWLGAHNHPAMTMEAMF
;
A
#
# COMPACT_ATOMS: atom_id res chain seq x y z
N MET A 1 -20.09 2.10 39.71
CA MET A 1 -19.69 0.98 38.81
C MET A 1 -20.85 0.16 38.27
N ALA A 2 -21.71 -0.48 39.08
CA ALA A 2 -22.80 -1.32 38.56
C ALA A 2 -23.70 -0.61 37.52
N THR A 3 -24.10 0.64 37.79
CA THR A 3 -24.86 1.49 36.86
C THR A 3 -24.14 1.72 35.53
N LEU A 4 -22.81 1.82 35.53
CA LEU A 4 -22.04 2.02 34.30
C LEU A 4 -22.02 0.76 33.45
N LEU A 5 -21.84 -0.41 34.07
CA LEU A 5 -21.93 -1.69 33.37
C LEU A 5 -23.34 -1.96 32.84
N ALA A 6 -24.37 -1.56 33.60
CA ALA A 6 -25.75 -1.61 33.13
C ALA A 6 -25.98 -0.65 31.95
N ALA A 7 -25.49 0.59 32.02
CA ALA A 7 -25.58 1.56 30.92
C ALA A 7 -24.84 1.08 29.66
N GLU A 8 -23.60 0.58 29.78
CA GLU A 8 -22.83 -0.01 28.68
C GLU A 8 -23.58 -1.20 28.05
N THR A 9 -24.21 -2.04 28.88
CA THR A 9 -25.03 -3.17 28.42
C THR A 9 -26.30 -2.68 27.71
N ILE A 10 -26.98 -1.66 28.24
CA ILE A 10 -28.20 -1.09 27.65
C ILE A 10 -27.88 -0.37 26.33
N GLU A 11 -26.79 0.39 26.26
CA GLU A 11 -26.31 1.01 25.02
C GLU A 11 -25.88 -0.05 24.00
N GLY A 12 -25.18 -1.10 24.41
CA GLY A 12 -24.88 -2.25 23.55
C GLY A 12 -26.14 -2.94 23.01
N VAL A 13 -27.18 -3.06 23.84
CA VAL A 13 -28.50 -3.60 23.44
C VAL A 13 -29.25 -2.63 22.52
N ARG A 14 -29.19 -1.33 22.75
CA ARG A 14 -29.75 -0.28 21.87
C ARG A 14 -29.05 -0.26 20.50
N PHE A 15 -27.74 -0.51 20.49
CA PHE A 15 -26.97 -0.74 19.28
C PHE A 15 -27.42 -1.97 18.51
N VAL A 16 -27.86 -3.04 19.18
CA VAL A 16 -28.45 -4.22 18.50
C VAL A 16 -29.86 -3.93 17.96
N TYR A 17 -30.56 -2.92 18.49
CA TYR A 17 -31.97 -2.63 18.19
C TYR A 17 -32.24 -1.47 17.21
N GLY A 18 -31.24 -0.90 16.53
CA GLY A 18 -31.47 0.28 15.66
C GLY A 18 -31.54 1.62 16.40
N LEU A 19 -31.36 1.65 17.72
CA LEU A 19 -31.65 2.83 18.55
C LEU A 19 -30.43 3.73 18.80
N GLN A 20 -29.23 3.25 18.47
CA GLN A 20 -27.97 4.00 18.55
C GLN A 20 -27.10 3.78 17.29
N PRO A 21 -26.38 4.80 16.78
CA PRO A 21 -26.36 6.18 17.26
C PRO A 21 -27.74 6.84 17.07
N GLU A 22 -28.18 7.64 18.04
CA GLU A 22 -29.56 8.09 18.10
C GLU A 22 -29.97 8.93 16.86
N PRO A 23 -31.08 8.58 16.17
CA PRO A 23 -31.54 9.32 15.00
C PRO A 23 -32.21 10.65 15.40
N VAL A 24 -31.78 11.76 14.78
CA VAL A 24 -32.29 13.11 15.02
C VAL A 24 -32.56 13.82 13.69
N ALA A 25 -33.79 14.28 13.50
CA ALA A 25 -34.23 14.94 12.27
C ALA A 25 -33.45 16.25 12.00
N GLY A 26 -33.06 16.48 10.75
CA GLY A 26 -32.34 17.69 10.33
C GLY A 26 -30.90 17.85 10.83
N PHE A 27 -30.36 16.92 11.62
CA PHE A 27 -28.99 16.99 12.14
C PHE A 27 -27.93 16.54 11.10
N LYS A 28 -26.75 17.17 11.09
CA LYS A 28 -25.60 16.77 10.28
C LYS A 28 -24.31 16.86 11.10
N LEU A 29 -23.64 15.73 11.29
CA LEU A 29 -22.41 15.63 12.07
C LEU A 29 -21.21 16.22 11.29
N ALA A 30 -20.50 17.18 11.90
CA ALA A 30 -19.29 17.76 11.33
C ALA A 30 -18.06 16.87 11.55
N GLY A 31 -17.15 16.83 10.58
CA GLY A 31 -15.93 16.01 10.65
C GLY A 31 -16.14 14.50 10.68
N GLY A 32 -17.35 14.01 10.39
CA GLY A 32 -17.65 12.58 10.45
C GLY A 32 -16.85 11.76 9.43
N THR A 33 -15.93 10.92 9.92
CA THR A 33 -15.74 9.59 9.31
C THR A 33 -17.02 8.80 9.58
N THR A 34 -17.57 8.11 8.57
CA THR A 34 -18.89 7.45 8.66
C THR A 34 -18.91 6.39 9.77
N PHE A 35 -19.40 6.76 10.96
CA PHE A 35 -19.59 5.83 12.07
C PHE A 35 -20.89 5.06 11.86
N THR A 36 -20.85 4.01 11.05
CA THR A 36 -21.87 2.96 11.08
C THR A 36 -21.41 1.87 12.05
N SER A 37 -22.07 1.80 13.20
CA SER A 37 -21.94 0.65 14.11
C SER A 37 -22.23 -0.64 13.33
N PRO A 38 -21.56 -1.77 13.59
CA PRO A 38 -21.68 -2.99 12.78
C PRO A 38 -23.07 -3.65 12.78
N GLU A 39 -24.06 -3.03 13.41
CA GLU A 39 -25.35 -3.62 13.76
C GLU A 39 -26.59 -3.00 13.11
N ASN A 40 -26.55 -1.74 12.63
CA ASN A 40 -27.75 -0.95 12.29
C ASN A 40 -27.88 -0.40 10.85
N GLY A 41 -27.04 -0.85 9.91
CA GLY A 41 -27.55 -1.02 8.54
C GLY A 41 -28.60 -2.13 8.59
N GLU A 42 -29.85 -1.96 8.17
CA GLU A 42 -30.30 -1.15 7.03
C GLU A 42 -31.79 -0.81 7.18
N LYS A 43 -32.14 0.18 8.02
CA LYS A 43 -33.48 0.79 7.98
C LYS A 43 -33.47 2.32 7.91
N ALA A 44 -32.29 2.90 7.67
CA ALA A 44 -32.11 4.35 7.57
C ALA A 44 -32.26 4.89 6.14
N GLU A 45 -31.91 4.12 5.09
CA GLU A 45 -31.74 4.70 3.76
C GLU A 45 -33.04 5.04 3.01
N GLU A 46 -34.20 4.46 3.37
CA GLU A 46 -35.51 4.93 2.86
C GLU A 46 -36.07 6.17 3.61
N VAL A 47 -35.40 6.67 4.65
CA VAL A 47 -35.81 7.88 5.42
C VAL A 47 -34.75 9.00 5.42
N SER A 48 -33.50 8.68 5.06
CA SER A 48 -32.33 9.56 5.19
C SER A 48 -32.30 10.80 4.27
N ALA A 49 -33.31 11.05 3.44
CA ALA A 49 -33.48 12.35 2.80
C ALA A 49 -33.91 13.46 3.78
N LEU A 50 -34.38 13.10 5.00
CA LEU A 50 -34.96 14.02 5.98
C LEU A 50 -34.44 13.85 7.43
N THR A 51 -33.66 12.81 7.75
CA THR A 51 -33.21 12.52 9.13
C THR A 51 -31.72 12.17 9.25
N GLY A 52 -31.03 12.77 10.21
CA GLY A 52 -29.63 12.50 10.54
C GLY A 52 -29.46 11.67 11.82
N HIS A 53 -28.23 11.51 12.30
CA HIS A 53 -27.90 10.72 13.50
C HIS A 53 -26.84 11.42 14.36
N LEU A 54 -26.95 11.28 15.68
CA LEU A 54 -25.93 11.68 16.65
C LEU A 54 -24.72 10.74 16.57
N ASN A 55 -23.67 10.98 17.37
CA ASN A 55 -22.38 10.31 17.20
C ASN A 55 -22.33 8.88 17.77
N GLY A 56 -22.92 8.65 18.95
CA GLY A 56 -22.63 7.45 19.74
C GLY A 56 -21.15 7.35 20.16
N PRO A 57 -20.61 6.14 20.41
CA PRO A 57 -19.26 5.95 20.91
C PRO A 57 -18.21 6.29 19.87
N ILE A 58 -17.21 7.07 20.28
CA ILE A 58 -16.06 7.47 19.45
C ILE A 58 -15.30 6.22 19.00
N ASP A 59 -14.88 6.17 17.73
CA ASP A 59 -14.10 5.07 17.16
C ASP A 59 -12.60 5.12 17.55
N ASP A 60 -11.91 3.99 17.39
CA ASP A 60 -10.50 3.84 17.81
C ASP A 60 -9.48 4.56 16.89
N ILE A 61 -9.90 5.11 15.75
CA ILE A 61 -9.05 5.97 14.88
C ILE A 61 -9.12 7.40 15.42
N ARG A 62 -10.32 7.92 15.67
CA ARG A 62 -10.55 9.23 16.29
C ARG A 62 -10.00 9.29 17.72
N LEU A 63 -10.17 8.23 18.52
CA LEU A 63 -9.50 8.06 19.82
C LEU A 63 -7.98 8.18 19.70
N ARG A 64 -7.35 7.58 18.67
CA ARG A 64 -5.90 7.65 18.47
C ARG A 64 -5.42 9.04 18.04
N SER A 65 -6.15 9.70 17.15
CA SER A 65 -5.87 11.09 16.73
C SER A 65 -5.91 12.06 17.91
N TRP A 66 -6.97 12.00 18.73
CA TRP A 66 -7.16 12.90 19.86
C TRP A 66 -6.42 12.52 21.14
N GLY A 67 -6.18 11.23 21.36
CA GLY A 67 -5.50 10.75 22.54
C GLY A 67 -4.03 11.14 22.58
N ILE A 68 -3.40 11.37 21.42
CA ILE A 68 -2.09 12.04 21.34
C ILE A 68 -2.19 13.45 21.97
N GLN A 69 -3.21 14.23 21.61
CA GLN A 69 -3.43 15.58 22.14
C GLN A 69 -3.78 15.60 23.65
N LEU A 70 -4.45 14.56 24.16
CA LEU A 70 -4.68 14.39 25.61
C LEU A 70 -3.40 14.05 26.37
N VAL A 71 -2.46 13.36 25.75
CA VAL A 71 -1.21 12.91 26.39
C VAL A 71 -0.10 13.96 26.29
N ASP A 72 -0.02 14.71 25.19
CA ASP A 72 0.90 15.84 25.02
C ASP A 72 0.42 17.16 25.65
N GLY A 73 -0.86 17.23 26.05
CA GLY A 73 -1.44 18.35 26.78
C GLY A 73 -2.06 19.44 25.91
N ARG A 74 -2.05 19.32 24.57
CA ARG A 74 -2.75 20.24 23.65
C ARG A 74 -4.27 20.21 23.82
N MET A 75 -4.82 19.08 24.28
CA MET A 75 -6.21 18.96 24.70
C MET A 75 -6.25 18.75 26.23
N PRO A 76 -6.54 19.79 27.05
CA PRO A 76 -6.37 19.72 28.50
C PRO A 76 -7.25 18.70 29.22
N GLY A 77 -8.34 18.22 28.59
CA GLY A 77 -9.31 17.30 29.18
C GLY A 77 -10.62 17.25 28.40
N PHE A 78 -11.66 16.68 28.99
CA PHE A 78 -13.01 16.66 28.43
C PHE A 78 -14.09 16.98 29.48
N ALA A 79 -15.16 17.63 29.04
CA ALA A 79 -16.35 17.92 29.85
C ALA A 79 -17.50 17.00 29.41
N ALA A 80 -17.97 16.14 30.31
CA ALA A 80 -19.18 15.35 30.10
C ALA A 80 -20.40 16.16 30.57
N ILE A 81 -21.10 16.78 29.62
CA ILE A 81 -22.28 17.59 29.89
C ILE A 81 -23.52 16.68 29.83
N VAL A 82 -24.33 16.69 30.88
CA VAL A 82 -25.50 15.79 31.03
C VAL A 82 -26.75 16.60 31.38
N GLY A 83 -27.70 16.74 30.45
CA GLY A 83 -29.00 17.37 30.70
C GLY A 83 -29.31 18.55 29.79
N CYS A 84 -29.90 19.61 30.36
CA CYS A 84 -30.39 20.79 29.63
C CYS A 84 -30.03 22.07 30.37
N ALA A 85 -29.44 23.05 29.67
CA ALA A 85 -29.16 24.36 30.24
C ALA A 85 -30.44 25.20 30.41
N LYS A 86 -30.38 26.22 31.27
CA LYS A 86 -31.47 27.20 31.52
C LYS A 86 -32.07 27.80 30.24
N SER A 87 -31.23 28.17 29.26
CA SER A 87 -31.66 28.70 27.97
C SER A 87 -30.68 28.30 26.85
N ASN A 88 -31.05 28.57 25.60
CA ASN A 88 -30.22 28.25 24.43
C ASN A 88 -28.92 29.06 24.42
N GLU A 89 -29.00 30.36 24.74
CA GLU A 89 -27.86 31.26 24.80
C GLU A 89 -26.86 30.83 25.89
N VAL A 90 -27.36 30.33 27.02
CA VAL A 90 -26.55 29.71 28.09
C VAL A 90 -25.88 28.42 27.58
N ALA A 91 -26.59 27.54 26.87
CA ALA A 91 -26.01 26.33 26.29
C ALA A 91 -24.85 26.64 25.31
N VAL A 92 -25.07 27.58 24.39
CA VAL A 92 -24.04 28.04 23.44
C VAL A 92 -22.85 28.64 24.19
N LYS A 93 -23.09 29.50 25.19
CA LYS A 93 -22.03 30.10 26.01
C LYS A 93 -21.20 29.05 26.74
N ILE A 94 -21.81 28.05 27.39
CA ILE A 94 -21.09 26.97 28.07
C ILE A 94 -20.16 26.22 27.11
N VAL A 95 -20.68 25.76 25.97
CA VAL A 95 -19.88 25.01 24.98
C VAL A 95 -18.78 25.86 24.37
N ARG A 96 -19.07 27.12 24.01
CA ARG A 96 -18.06 28.03 23.45
C ARG A 96 -16.96 28.36 24.46
N GLU A 97 -17.28 28.52 25.74
CA GLU A 97 -16.26 28.72 26.78
C GLU A 97 -15.39 27.48 27.02
N LEU A 98 -15.91 26.27 26.81
CA LEU A 98 -15.13 25.02 26.86
C LEU A 98 -14.27 24.84 25.59
N GLN A 99 -14.80 25.14 24.40
CA GLN A 99 -14.06 25.11 23.13
C GLN A 99 -12.87 26.09 23.12
N LYS A 100 -13.05 27.34 23.57
CA LYS A 100 -11.96 28.33 23.75
C LYS A 100 -10.82 27.86 24.66
N ARG A 101 -11.08 26.83 25.46
CA ARG A 101 -10.20 26.24 26.46
C ARG A 101 -9.60 24.91 25.98
N ASN A 102 -9.81 24.57 24.70
CA ASN A 102 -9.47 23.29 24.09
C ASN A 102 -10.03 22.07 24.86
N ILE A 103 -11.12 22.25 25.63
CA ILE A 103 -11.78 21.16 26.36
C ILE A 103 -12.78 20.50 25.42
N LEU A 104 -12.62 19.19 25.23
CA LEU A 104 -13.52 18.37 24.42
C LEU A 104 -14.89 18.24 25.12
N CYS A 105 -15.97 18.63 24.45
CA CYS A 105 -17.33 18.55 24.97
C CYS A 105 -17.99 17.23 24.54
N PHE A 106 -18.47 16.46 25.51
CA PHE A 106 -19.31 15.29 25.30
C PHE A 106 -20.72 15.60 25.78
N LEU A 107 -21.68 15.67 24.85
CA LEU A 107 -23.05 16.07 25.15
C LEU A 107 -23.96 14.85 25.31
N SER A 108 -24.67 14.78 26.42
CA SER A 108 -25.63 13.71 26.70
C SER A 108 -26.79 14.20 27.58
N GLY A 109 -27.79 13.37 27.84
CA GLY A 109 -28.83 13.65 28.83
C GLY A 109 -29.91 14.64 28.38
N ASN A 110 -31.05 14.59 29.08
CA ASN A 110 -32.13 15.56 28.97
C ASN A 110 -32.68 15.94 30.36
N VAL A 111 -33.55 16.94 30.38
CA VAL A 111 -34.43 17.30 31.49
C VAL A 111 -35.83 17.42 30.90
N ASN A 112 -36.78 16.62 31.38
CA ASN A 112 -38.16 16.60 30.89
C ASN A 112 -38.27 16.49 29.35
N GLY A 113 -37.38 15.71 28.72
CA GLY A 113 -37.35 15.49 27.26
C GLY A 113 -36.58 16.52 26.44
N ARG A 114 -36.06 17.61 27.03
CA ARG A 114 -35.19 18.57 26.33
C ARG A 114 -33.72 18.33 26.67
N SER A 115 -32.85 18.27 25.67
CA SER A 115 -31.40 18.09 25.81
C SER A 115 -30.65 19.35 25.38
N ILE A 116 -29.44 19.58 25.94
CA ILE A 116 -28.51 20.60 25.45
C ILE A 116 -28.19 20.44 23.95
N ILE A 117 -28.27 19.22 23.40
CA ILE A 117 -28.10 18.96 21.96
C ILE A 117 -29.15 19.71 21.15
N HIS A 118 -30.42 19.69 21.57
CA HIS A 118 -31.49 20.45 20.92
C HIS A 118 -31.23 21.96 20.99
N GLN A 119 -30.81 22.46 22.15
CA GLN A 119 -30.52 23.89 22.35
C GLN A 119 -29.41 24.40 21.44
N LEU A 120 -28.36 23.60 21.20
CA LEU A 120 -27.25 23.97 20.31
C LEU A 120 -27.63 23.86 18.83
N MET A 121 -28.47 22.88 18.47
CA MET A 121 -29.00 22.74 17.11
C MET A 121 -29.93 23.90 16.73
N GLU A 122 -30.78 24.34 17.64
CA GLU A 122 -31.69 25.49 17.45
C GLU A 122 -30.92 26.79 17.14
N GLU A 123 -29.74 26.98 17.75
CA GLU A 123 -28.84 28.12 17.51
C GLU A 123 -27.85 27.91 16.34
N GLY A 124 -27.98 26.83 15.57
CA GLY A 124 -27.13 26.54 14.41
C GLY A 124 -25.66 26.25 14.76
N VAL A 125 -25.36 25.80 15.98
CA VAL A 125 -24.00 25.42 16.38
C VAL A 125 -23.61 24.10 15.72
N GLU A 126 -22.51 24.11 14.98
CA GLU A 126 -21.95 22.92 14.33
C GLU A 126 -21.35 21.94 15.34
N LEU A 127 -21.89 20.71 15.39
CA LEU A 127 -21.51 19.66 16.33
C LEU A 127 -20.83 18.50 15.60
N GLY A 128 -19.73 18.01 16.15
CA GLY A 128 -19.02 16.84 15.63
C GLY A 128 -17.55 16.79 16.04
N TYR A 129 -16.78 16.02 15.27
CA TYR A 129 -15.36 15.79 15.55
C TYR A 129 -14.54 17.05 15.29
N ASP A 130 -14.73 17.74 14.17
CA ASP A 130 -13.93 18.91 13.80
C ASP A 130 -14.27 20.16 14.65
N THR A 131 -15.26 20.08 15.56
CA THR A 131 -15.62 21.17 16.50
C THR A 131 -15.43 20.81 17.97
N TYR A 132 -14.80 19.66 18.27
CA TYR A 132 -14.60 19.13 19.64
C TYR A 132 -15.88 19.17 20.50
N THR A 133 -17.04 18.98 19.86
CA THR A 133 -18.35 18.99 20.54
C THR A 133 -19.15 17.81 20.01
N VAL A 134 -18.98 16.66 20.66
CA VAL A 134 -19.50 15.38 20.20
C VAL A 134 -20.85 15.10 20.87
N PRO A 135 -21.95 15.02 20.11
CA PRO A 135 -23.26 14.68 20.66
C PRO A 135 -23.40 13.16 20.76
N PHE A 136 -23.51 12.63 21.98
CA PHE A 136 -23.57 11.18 22.23
C PHE A 136 -24.98 10.61 22.18
N GLY A 137 -25.98 11.33 22.70
CA GLY A 137 -27.38 10.93 22.72
C GLY A 137 -28.20 11.89 23.59
N THR A 138 -29.52 11.92 23.45
CA THR A 138 -30.39 12.84 24.21
C THR A 138 -30.70 12.35 25.62
N ASP A 139 -30.18 11.20 26.06
CA ASP A 139 -30.45 10.65 27.38
C ASP A 139 -29.22 10.38 28.25
N THR A 140 -29.49 10.15 29.54
CA THR A 140 -28.46 9.98 30.58
C THR A 140 -27.65 8.68 30.41
N ILE A 141 -28.21 7.67 29.74
CA ILE A 141 -27.54 6.38 29.54
C ILE A 141 -26.37 6.55 28.56
N SER A 142 -26.59 7.37 27.52
CA SER A 142 -25.59 7.75 26.51
C SER A 142 -24.33 8.43 27.11
N ALA A 143 -24.38 8.92 28.35
CA ALA A 143 -23.20 9.44 29.06
C ALA A 143 -22.11 8.36 29.28
N ILE A 144 -22.44 7.07 29.18
CA ILE A 144 -21.46 5.98 29.30
C ILE A 144 -20.35 6.07 28.26
N TYR A 145 -20.63 6.57 27.05
CA TYR A 145 -19.63 6.69 25.98
C TYR A 145 -18.45 7.60 26.36
N ALA A 146 -18.66 8.60 27.24
CA ALA A 146 -17.58 9.43 27.79
C ALA A 146 -16.62 8.63 28.68
N LEU A 147 -17.16 7.71 29.49
CA LEU A 147 -16.38 6.85 30.38
C LEU A 147 -15.77 5.65 29.63
N GLY A 148 -16.43 5.18 28.57
CA GLY A 148 -15.88 4.21 27.60
C GLY A 148 -14.72 4.79 26.78
N PHE A 149 -14.76 6.08 26.44
CA PHE A 149 -13.63 6.81 25.87
C PHE A 149 -12.45 6.88 26.86
N ALA A 150 -12.69 7.35 28.09
CA ALA A 150 -11.70 7.42 29.16
C ALA A 150 -11.04 6.05 29.46
N THR A 151 -11.84 4.98 29.54
CA THR A 151 -11.35 3.61 29.69
C THR A 151 -10.40 3.21 28.57
N ARG A 152 -10.78 3.47 27.30
CA ARG A 152 -9.95 3.12 26.14
C ARG A 152 -8.69 3.97 26.04
N SER A 153 -8.70 5.24 26.49
CA SER A 153 -7.46 6.03 26.63
C SER A 153 -6.41 5.34 27.53
N ALA A 154 -6.85 4.74 28.64
CA ALA A 154 -5.95 4.00 29.54
C ALA A 154 -5.39 2.71 28.90
N LEU A 155 -6.19 2.02 28.07
CA LEU A 155 -5.76 0.83 27.34
C LEU A 155 -4.80 1.18 26.18
N THR A 156 -5.11 2.23 25.41
CA THR A 156 -4.37 2.60 24.19
C THR A 156 -3.06 3.33 24.50
N PHE A 157 -3.06 4.30 25.43
CA PHE A 157 -1.89 5.14 25.71
C PHE A 157 -1.17 4.77 27.01
N GLY A 158 -1.90 4.22 27.99
CA GLY A 158 -1.32 3.70 29.23
C GLY A 158 -0.70 2.31 29.09
N GLY A 159 -0.89 1.63 27.95
CA GLY A 159 -0.43 0.24 27.73
C GLY A 159 -1.11 -0.79 28.63
N LEU A 160 -2.21 -0.41 29.30
CA LEU A 160 -2.93 -1.27 30.24
C LEU A 160 -3.77 -2.30 29.49
N LYS A 161 -4.02 -3.44 30.13
CA LYS A 161 -4.77 -4.57 29.57
C LYS A 161 -6.15 -4.68 30.21
N GLY A 162 -7.12 -5.16 29.43
CA GLY A 162 -8.46 -5.49 29.93
C GLY A 162 -8.39 -6.42 31.15
N GLY A 163 -9.11 -6.06 32.22
CA GLY A 163 -9.06 -6.73 33.52
C GLY A 163 -8.24 -6.00 34.60
N GLN A 164 -7.35 -5.07 34.22
CA GLN A 164 -6.57 -4.24 35.16
C GLN A 164 -7.39 -3.06 35.71
N ALA A 165 -8.52 -3.37 36.35
CA ALA A 165 -9.54 -2.38 36.70
C ALA A 165 -9.03 -1.27 37.65
N ARG A 166 -8.14 -1.59 38.59
CA ARG A 166 -7.59 -0.60 39.54
C ARG A 166 -6.64 0.35 38.83
N GLU A 167 -5.77 -0.19 37.99
CA GLU A 167 -4.75 0.53 37.23
C GLU A 167 -5.42 1.46 36.21
N ILE A 168 -6.50 1.02 35.56
CA ILE A 168 -7.31 1.84 34.64
C ILE A 168 -7.97 3.02 35.35
N LEU A 169 -8.54 2.82 36.56
CA LEU A 169 -9.14 3.91 37.34
C LEU A 169 -8.08 4.91 37.84
N LEU A 170 -6.92 4.42 38.29
CA LEU A 170 -5.79 5.28 38.69
C LEU A 170 -5.22 6.08 37.50
N TYR A 171 -5.04 5.44 36.34
CA TYR A 171 -4.62 6.12 35.12
C TYR A 171 -5.59 7.26 34.77
N ASN A 172 -6.90 7.00 34.81
CA ASN A 172 -7.90 8.02 34.51
C ASN A 172 -7.89 9.18 35.51
N LYS A 173 -7.79 8.89 36.81
CA LYS A 173 -7.65 9.90 37.85
C LYS A 173 -6.45 10.83 37.61
N ASP A 174 -5.30 10.24 37.28
CA ASP A 174 -4.01 10.95 37.26
C ASP A 174 -3.64 11.53 35.88
N ARG A 175 -4.23 11.03 34.78
CA ARG A 175 -3.90 11.40 33.39
C ARG A 175 -5.08 11.92 32.55
N VAL A 176 -6.33 11.67 32.95
CA VAL A 176 -7.51 12.10 32.19
C VAL A 176 -8.25 13.17 33.00
N PHE A 177 -8.04 14.44 32.63
CA PHE A 177 -8.59 15.60 33.35
C PHE A 177 -10.04 15.89 32.96
N ALA A 178 -10.93 14.93 33.22
CA ALA A 178 -12.36 15.04 32.92
C ALA A 178 -13.23 15.40 34.13
N PHE A 179 -14.35 16.09 33.87
CA PHE A 179 -15.40 16.39 34.86
C PHE A 179 -16.80 16.22 34.25
N VAL A 180 -17.80 16.06 35.13
CA VAL A 180 -19.21 15.99 34.74
C VAL A 180 -19.89 17.32 35.08
N LEU A 181 -20.60 17.91 34.12
CA LEU A 181 -21.47 19.06 34.31
C LEU A 181 -22.93 18.60 34.13
N ALA A 182 -23.63 18.43 35.25
CA ALA A 182 -25.05 18.08 35.27
C ALA A 182 -25.90 19.36 35.17
N LEU A 183 -26.77 19.44 34.16
CA LEU A 183 -27.60 20.60 33.88
C LEU A 183 -29.10 20.29 34.05
N GLY A 184 -29.77 21.14 34.82
CA GLY A 184 -31.14 21.02 35.29
C GLY A 184 -31.36 19.91 36.31
N GLU A 185 -32.57 19.36 36.34
CA GLU A 185 -33.01 18.41 37.36
C GLU A 185 -32.18 17.11 37.35
N VAL A 186 -31.68 16.71 38.53
CA VAL A 186 -30.85 15.51 38.72
C VAL A 186 -31.72 14.36 39.23
N ASP A 187 -32.11 13.47 38.31
CA ASP A 187 -32.83 12.24 38.60
C ASP A 187 -31.94 11.12 39.19
N ASP A 188 -32.57 10.05 39.71
CA ASP A 188 -31.88 8.89 40.30
C ASP A 188 -30.84 8.24 39.37
N LEU A 189 -31.09 8.25 38.05
CA LEU A 189 -30.17 7.67 37.06
C LEU A 189 -28.96 8.58 36.86
N LYS A 190 -29.14 9.91 36.85
CA LYS A 190 -28.04 10.89 36.86
C LYS A 190 -27.19 10.76 38.11
N TYR A 191 -27.80 10.66 39.31
CA TYR A 191 -27.06 10.37 40.55
C TYR A 191 -26.25 9.08 40.46
N ALA A 192 -26.84 8.00 39.95
CA ALA A 192 -26.18 6.70 39.87
C ALA A 192 -25.06 6.65 38.79
N ALA A 193 -25.20 7.40 37.69
CA ALA A 193 -24.16 7.57 36.67
C ALA A 193 -23.01 8.48 37.15
N ALA A 194 -23.34 9.58 37.83
CA ALA A 194 -22.40 10.50 38.48
C ALA A 194 -21.51 9.78 39.51
N ALA A 195 -22.10 8.94 40.37
CA ALA A 195 -21.36 8.06 41.26
C ALA A 195 -20.41 7.09 40.51
N GLY A 196 -20.72 6.74 39.25
CA GLY A 196 -19.83 6.05 38.36
C GLY A 196 -18.61 6.89 37.95
N ALA A 197 -18.81 8.12 37.48
CA ALA A 197 -17.74 9.03 37.06
C ALA A 197 -16.77 9.37 38.21
N ILE A 198 -17.28 9.54 39.45
CA ILE A 198 -16.46 9.78 40.64
C ILE A 198 -15.42 8.66 40.85
N ASN A 199 -15.74 7.40 40.53
CA ASN A 199 -14.78 6.29 40.64
C ASN A 199 -13.58 6.40 39.67
N TYR A 200 -13.74 7.11 38.54
CA TYR A 200 -12.65 7.43 37.60
C TYR A 200 -11.83 8.65 38.05
N GLY A 201 -12.17 9.26 39.20
CA GLY A 201 -11.56 10.50 39.67
C GLY A 201 -12.18 11.77 39.08
N PHE A 202 -13.31 11.66 38.38
CA PHE A 202 -13.98 12.79 37.73
C PHE A 202 -15.04 13.39 38.68
N PRO A 203 -14.93 14.66 39.09
CA PRO A 203 -15.90 15.31 39.95
C PRO A 203 -17.15 15.69 39.17
N VAL A 204 -18.22 15.94 39.91
CA VAL A 204 -19.55 16.24 39.37
C VAL A 204 -19.98 17.61 39.89
N ILE A 205 -20.31 18.51 38.97
CA ILE A 205 -20.83 19.84 39.28
C ILE A 205 -22.25 19.91 38.74
N ALA A 206 -23.21 20.31 39.57
CA ALA A 206 -24.61 20.47 39.17
C ALA A 206 -25.05 21.95 39.26
N ASP A 207 -25.82 22.41 38.29
CA ASP A 207 -26.43 23.75 38.27
C ASP A 207 -27.74 23.86 39.08
N THR A 208 -28.06 22.82 39.86
CA THR A 208 -29.24 22.71 40.72
C THR A 208 -28.87 22.35 42.17
N ILE A 209 -29.82 22.52 43.10
CA ILE A 209 -29.63 22.21 44.53
C ILE A 209 -29.62 20.69 44.71
N ILE A 210 -28.45 20.13 45.05
CA ILE A 210 -28.24 18.70 45.33
C ILE A 210 -27.35 18.52 46.57
N PRO A 211 -27.36 17.34 47.23
CA PRO A 211 -26.43 17.06 48.33
C PRO A 211 -24.97 17.07 47.86
N GLU A 212 -24.12 17.85 48.54
CA GLU A 212 -22.70 17.96 48.20
C GLU A 212 -21.83 16.88 48.84
N ILE A 213 -20.72 16.55 48.18
CA ILE A 213 -19.68 15.65 48.69
C ILE A 213 -18.34 16.39 48.54
N LEU A 214 -18.09 17.28 49.50
CA LEU A 214 -16.88 18.10 49.59
C LEU A 214 -15.60 17.37 50.06
N PRO A 215 -15.63 16.23 50.80
CA PRO A 215 -14.40 15.53 51.19
C PRO A 215 -13.58 15.03 49.99
N THR A 216 -12.25 15.14 50.08
CA THR A 216 -11.33 14.71 49.01
C THR A 216 -10.98 13.21 49.13
N GLY A 217 -10.43 12.60 48.08
CA GLY A 217 -9.85 11.26 48.16
C GLY A 217 -9.88 10.47 46.85
N VAL A 218 -11.06 10.27 46.28
CA VAL A 218 -11.20 9.59 44.98
C VAL A 218 -10.90 10.57 43.85
N THR A 219 -11.56 11.73 43.82
CA THR A 219 -11.18 12.89 42.98
C THR A 219 -10.01 13.67 43.58
N THR A 220 -9.51 14.69 42.86
CA THR A 220 -8.40 15.57 43.30
C THR A 220 -8.82 16.53 44.42
N TYR A 221 -9.98 17.17 44.28
CA TYR A 221 -10.56 18.09 45.27
C TYR A 221 -11.94 17.56 45.72
N GLU A 222 -13.02 18.31 45.53
CA GLU A 222 -14.39 17.89 45.85
C GLU A 222 -14.87 16.75 44.92
N HIS A 223 -15.82 15.93 45.36
CA HIS A 223 -16.42 14.86 44.54
C HIS A 223 -17.73 15.32 43.88
N VAL A 224 -18.58 16.03 44.63
CA VAL A 224 -19.86 16.59 44.17
C VAL A 224 -20.01 18.01 44.69
N VAL A 225 -20.25 18.98 43.80
CA VAL A 225 -20.48 20.39 44.10
C VAL A 225 -21.85 20.82 43.54
N SER A 226 -22.64 21.49 44.37
CA SER A 226 -23.94 22.06 43.99
C SER A 226 -23.78 23.57 43.80
N MET A 227 -24.02 24.05 42.58
CA MET A 227 -23.86 25.46 42.22
C MET A 227 -25.14 25.96 41.53
N PRO A 228 -26.25 26.15 42.28
CA PRO A 228 -27.55 26.47 41.70
C PRO A 228 -27.49 27.70 40.81
N PHE A 229 -27.91 27.60 39.54
CA PHE A 229 -27.65 28.61 38.52
C PHE A 229 -28.14 30.02 38.91
N GLU A 230 -29.30 30.11 39.57
CA GLU A 230 -29.85 31.38 40.04
C GLU A 230 -29.03 32.04 41.17
N GLN A 231 -28.28 31.25 41.94
CA GLN A 231 -27.43 31.69 43.05
C GLN A 231 -26.01 32.05 42.60
N ILE A 232 -25.65 31.80 41.34
CA ILE A 232 -24.37 32.25 40.77
C ILE A 232 -24.41 33.78 40.63
N GLU A 233 -23.47 34.47 41.27
CA GLU A 233 -23.27 35.90 41.06
C GLU A 233 -22.84 36.18 39.61
N GLY A 234 -23.44 37.18 38.96
CA GLY A 234 -23.08 37.62 37.61
C GLY A 234 -24.09 38.68 37.12
N LYS A 235 -23.68 39.56 36.19
CA LYS A 235 -24.54 40.65 35.68
C LYS A 235 -25.71 40.16 34.82
N ASP A 236 -25.52 39.04 34.14
CA ASP A 236 -26.45 38.39 33.21
C ASP A 236 -26.22 36.87 33.22
N ASP A 237 -27.11 36.11 32.59
CA ASP A 237 -27.02 34.64 32.54
C ASP A 237 -25.78 34.13 31.78
N LEU A 238 -25.16 34.95 30.91
CA LEU A 238 -23.96 34.58 30.16
C LEU A 238 -22.68 34.65 31.03
N GLU A 239 -22.60 35.65 31.91
CA GLU A 239 -21.52 35.74 32.91
C GLU A 239 -21.67 34.64 33.96
N LYS A 240 -22.90 34.30 34.38
CA LYS A 240 -23.16 33.15 35.27
C LYS A 240 -22.69 31.84 34.63
N ALA A 241 -22.98 31.63 33.35
CA ALA A 241 -22.53 30.46 32.59
C ALA A 241 -20.99 30.36 32.50
N GLU A 242 -20.31 31.50 32.32
CA GLU A 242 -18.84 31.56 32.31
C GLU A 242 -18.24 31.20 33.67
N ARG A 243 -18.82 31.74 34.77
CA ARG A 243 -18.41 31.42 36.14
C ARG A 243 -18.68 29.96 36.52
N LEU A 244 -19.76 29.36 36.01
CA LEU A 244 -20.05 27.93 36.18
C LEU A 244 -18.96 27.06 35.51
N VAL A 245 -18.60 27.34 34.25
CA VAL A 245 -17.51 26.65 33.54
C VAL A 245 -16.18 26.81 34.27
N GLN A 246 -15.88 28.04 34.71
CA GLN A 246 -14.68 28.35 35.50
C GLN A 246 -14.62 27.52 36.80
N LYS A 247 -15.73 27.39 37.53
CA LYS A 247 -15.78 26.57 38.74
C LYS A 247 -15.58 25.07 38.47
N CYS A 248 -16.11 24.55 37.35
CA CYS A 248 -15.90 23.15 36.97
C CYS A 248 -14.41 22.84 36.72
N ILE A 249 -13.71 23.75 36.05
CA ILE A 249 -12.27 23.68 35.79
C ILE A 249 -11.46 23.66 37.08
N GLU A 250 -11.80 24.54 38.04
CA GLU A 250 -11.17 24.61 39.36
C GLU A 250 -11.36 23.31 40.16
N VAL A 251 -12.60 22.81 40.27
CA VAL A 251 -12.95 21.61 41.05
C VAL A 251 -12.27 20.34 40.52
N ARG A 252 -12.04 20.24 39.19
CA ARG A 252 -11.24 19.14 38.62
C ARG A 252 -9.73 19.37 38.72
N GLY A 253 -9.30 20.62 38.86
CA GLY A 253 -7.90 21.02 38.71
C GLY A 253 -7.40 20.92 37.28
N VAL A 254 -8.26 21.14 36.27
CA VAL A 254 -7.81 21.18 34.87
C VAL A 254 -6.92 22.42 34.71
N LYS A 255 -5.63 22.20 34.38
CA LYS A 255 -4.70 23.29 34.06
C LYS A 255 -4.94 23.79 32.64
N VAL A 256 -6.05 24.48 32.45
CA VAL A 256 -6.40 25.08 31.18
C VAL A 256 -5.49 26.26 30.89
N LYS A 257 -4.70 26.17 29.82
CA LYS A 257 -4.19 27.36 29.13
C LYS A 257 -5.31 27.88 28.23
N VAL A 258 -5.94 29.00 28.60
CA VAL A 258 -6.95 29.63 27.72
C VAL A 258 -6.21 30.45 26.67
N SER A 259 -6.12 29.92 25.46
CA SER A 259 -5.50 30.59 24.33
C SER A 259 -6.48 31.53 23.65
N THR A 260 -6.71 32.72 24.22
CA THR A 260 -7.51 33.75 23.55
C THR A 260 -6.72 34.36 22.39
N VAL A 261 -6.73 33.67 21.24
CA VAL A 261 -6.21 34.20 19.98
C VAL A 261 -7.26 35.16 19.40
N ASP A 262 -6.92 36.45 19.32
CA ASP A 262 -7.83 37.51 18.87
C ASP A 262 -7.99 37.50 17.33
N VAL A 263 -8.82 36.58 16.82
CA VAL A 263 -9.10 36.44 15.39
C VAL A 263 -10.60 36.26 15.12
N PRO A 264 -11.11 36.73 13.96
CA PRO A 264 -12.55 36.72 13.63
C PRO A 264 -13.07 35.35 13.14
N VAL A 265 -12.19 34.35 13.04
CA VAL A 265 -12.50 32.97 12.66
C VAL A 265 -12.29 32.05 13.86
N PRO A 266 -12.97 30.89 13.93
CA PRO A 266 -12.62 29.85 14.89
C PRO A 266 -11.13 29.48 14.80
N TYR A 267 -10.50 29.32 15.96
CA TYR A 267 -9.08 28.99 16.10
C TYR A 267 -8.90 27.78 17.03
N GLY A 268 -8.06 26.82 16.64
CA GLY A 268 -7.74 25.61 17.40
C GLY A 268 -7.16 24.50 16.52
N SER A 269 -6.58 23.47 17.14
CA SER A 269 -5.91 22.34 16.45
C SER A 269 -6.84 21.50 15.56
N ALA A 270 -8.16 21.67 15.69
CA ALA A 270 -9.14 20.99 14.84
C ALA A 270 -9.14 21.48 13.38
N PHE A 271 -8.63 22.68 13.10
CA PHE A 271 -8.63 23.29 11.75
C PHE A 271 -7.34 23.02 10.96
N GLU A 272 -6.29 22.45 11.59
CA GLU A 272 -4.94 22.32 11.00
C GLU A 272 -4.87 21.54 9.68
N GLY A 273 -5.89 20.74 9.36
CA GLY A 273 -5.98 19.92 8.15
C GLY A 273 -6.82 20.50 7.01
N GLU A 274 -7.34 21.72 7.12
CA GLU A 274 -8.18 22.33 6.08
C GLU A 274 -7.40 22.61 4.79
N VAL A 275 -8.02 22.31 3.63
CA VAL A 275 -7.41 22.50 2.30
C VAL A 275 -8.23 23.50 1.49
N VAL A 276 -7.70 24.70 1.29
CA VAL A 276 -8.33 25.75 0.48
C VAL A 276 -8.19 25.41 -1.00
N ARG A 277 -9.24 24.80 -1.56
CA ARG A 277 -9.35 24.47 -2.98
C ARG A 277 -9.61 25.72 -3.81
N LYS A 278 -9.19 25.73 -5.08
CA LYS A 278 -9.31 26.89 -5.99
C LYS A 278 -10.72 27.50 -6.08
N ALA A 279 -11.76 26.67 -5.97
CA ALA A 279 -13.15 27.14 -6.00
C ALA A 279 -13.53 28.03 -4.80
N ASP A 280 -12.86 27.88 -3.66
CA ASP A 280 -13.10 28.63 -2.42
C ASP A 280 -11.93 29.58 -2.07
N LEU A 281 -10.99 29.79 -3.00
CA LEU A 281 -9.80 30.61 -2.77
C LEU A 281 -10.11 32.11 -2.92
N ARG A 282 -9.90 32.90 -1.87
CA ARG A 282 -9.97 34.36 -1.92
C ARG A 282 -8.68 34.98 -2.46
N VAL A 283 -7.53 34.54 -1.95
CA VAL A 283 -6.17 35.03 -2.31
C VAL A 283 -5.12 33.99 -1.92
N GLU A 284 -4.02 33.92 -2.69
CA GLU A 284 -2.82 33.14 -2.35
C GLU A 284 -1.53 33.98 -2.28
N PHE A 285 -0.60 33.57 -1.40
CA PHE A 285 0.68 34.22 -1.18
C PHE A 285 1.79 33.17 -1.29
N GLY A 286 2.70 33.30 -2.25
CA GLY A 286 3.68 32.26 -2.60
C GLY A 286 3.22 31.38 -3.77
N GLY A 287 3.90 30.24 -3.96
CA GLY A 287 3.61 29.32 -5.06
C GLY A 287 4.15 29.81 -6.42
N LYS A 288 3.37 29.66 -7.49
CA LYS A 288 3.85 29.92 -8.87
C LYS A 288 3.82 31.40 -9.28
N HIS A 289 2.99 32.22 -8.62
CA HIS A 289 2.63 33.55 -9.12
C HIS A 289 3.00 34.72 -8.19
N SER A 290 3.33 34.45 -6.92
CA SER A 290 3.90 35.41 -5.97
C SER A 290 4.96 34.74 -5.09
N ARG A 291 5.67 35.55 -4.30
CA ARG A 291 6.65 35.11 -3.30
C ARG A 291 6.06 35.20 -1.90
N CYS A 292 6.37 34.22 -1.05
CA CYS A 292 6.08 34.34 0.37
C CYS A 292 7.24 33.78 1.20
N PHE A 293 7.58 34.49 2.29
CA PHE A 293 8.59 34.04 3.23
C PHE A 293 8.17 34.24 4.70
N GLU A 294 8.72 33.42 5.58
CA GLU A 294 8.55 33.45 7.03
C GLU A 294 9.92 33.47 7.73
N TYR A 295 10.19 34.47 8.57
CA TYR A 295 11.47 34.64 9.24
C TYR A 295 11.29 34.98 10.71
N LEU A 296 11.84 34.17 11.62
CA LEU A 296 11.87 34.45 13.06
C LEU A 296 13.30 34.77 13.49
N GLN A 297 13.51 35.86 14.23
CA GLN A 297 14.82 36.27 14.75
C GLN A 297 14.80 36.61 16.24
N MET A 298 15.90 36.33 16.95
CA MET A 298 16.09 36.75 18.33
C MET A 298 16.65 38.19 18.40
N ALA A 299 16.02 39.03 19.21
CA ALA A 299 16.51 40.36 19.58
C ALA A 299 16.62 40.50 21.12
N LYS A 300 17.14 41.63 21.61
CA LYS A 300 17.19 41.90 23.05
C LYS A 300 15.80 42.24 23.60
N LEU A 301 15.59 41.98 24.89
CA LEU A 301 14.34 42.32 25.61
C LEU A 301 13.97 43.82 25.53
N GLU A 302 14.93 44.70 25.33
CA GLU A 302 14.75 46.15 25.15
C GLU A 302 14.33 46.55 23.73
N GLU A 303 14.65 45.72 22.73
CA GLU A 303 14.44 45.98 21.30
C GLU A 303 13.07 45.48 20.82
N VAL A 304 12.43 44.57 21.58
CA VAL A 304 11.10 44.01 21.27
C VAL A 304 10.00 44.68 22.10
N VAL A 305 9.03 45.28 21.38
CA VAL A 305 7.74 45.69 21.93
C VAL A 305 6.77 44.53 21.77
N ASP A 306 6.46 43.88 22.88
CA ASP A 306 5.57 42.72 22.90
C ASP A 306 4.16 43.09 22.40
N GLY A 307 3.51 42.17 21.68
CA GLY A 307 2.20 42.39 21.08
C GLY A 307 2.18 43.37 19.90
N LYS A 308 3.30 43.97 19.50
CA LYS A 308 3.34 44.85 18.33
C LYS A 308 3.17 44.03 17.05
N ILE A 309 2.07 44.27 16.33
CA ILE A 309 1.79 43.71 15.01
C ILE A 309 1.63 44.87 14.02
N GLU A 310 2.25 44.75 12.84
CA GLU A 310 2.27 45.81 11.82
C GLU A 310 2.21 45.20 10.40
N VAL A 311 1.36 45.75 9.53
CA VAL A 311 1.30 45.38 8.10
C VAL A 311 1.86 46.55 7.29
N VAL A 312 2.93 46.31 6.54
CA VAL A 312 3.69 47.34 5.83
C VAL A 312 3.62 47.12 4.32
N GLY A 313 2.68 47.84 3.69
CA GLY A 313 2.37 47.79 2.27
C GLY A 313 0.86 47.68 2.01
N PRO A 314 0.43 47.39 0.78
CA PRO A 314 -0.98 47.16 0.46
C PRO A 314 -1.50 45.84 1.08
N ASP A 315 -2.76 45.82 1.49
CA ASP A 315 -3.45 44.58 1.85
C ASP A 315 -3.99 43.86 0.59
N PHE A 316 -4.65 42.72 0.78
CA PHE A 316 -5.30 41.99 -0.32
C PHE A 316 -6.74 42.46 -0.62
N SER A 317 -7.24 43.51 0.03
CA SER A 317 -8.63 43.97 -0.16
C SER A 317 -8.90 44.38 -1.62
N ASN A 318 -7.88 44.94 -2.29
CA ASN A 318 -7.93 45.33 -3.71
C ASN A 318 -7.45 44.22 -4.68
N VAL A 319 -7.02 43.06 -4.19
CA VAL A 319 -6.63 41.92 -5.03
C VAL A 319 -7.88 41.17 -5.48
N PRO A 320 -8.07 40.88 -6.79
CA PRO A 320 -9.23 40.12 -7.28
C PRO A 320 -9.40 38.75 -6.60
N PRO A 321 -10.62 38.18 -6.55
CA PRO A 321 -10.83 36.80 -6.09
C PRO A 321 -9.97 35.81 -6.89
N GLN A 322 -9.41 34.80 -6.21
CA GLN A 322 -8.39 33.87 -6.75
C GLN A 322 -7.10 34.56 -7.27
N GLY A 323 -6.84 35.81 -6.86
CA GLY A 323 -5.61 36.53 -7.15
C GLY A 323 -4.46 36.18 -6.19
N PHE A 324 -3.32 36.85 -6.39
CA PHE A 324 -2.08 36.60 -5.65
C PHE A 324 -1.42 37.91 -5.17
N LEU A 325 -0.63 37.83 -4.10
CA LEU A 325 0.15 38.95 -3.53
C LEU A 325 1.46 38.42 -2.93
N ASP A 326 2.52 39.25 -2.90
CA ASP A 326 3.78 38.92 -2.21
C ASP A 326 3.67 39.22 -0.71
N VAL A 327 4.11 38.30 0.18
CA VAL A 327 4.02 38.46 1.65
C VAL A 327 5.26 37.95 2.37
N GLY A 328 5.93 38.81 3.15
CA GLY A 328 6.98 38.43 4.10
C GLY A 328 6.52 38.53 5.56
N VAL A 329 6.46 37.43 6.31
CA VAL A 329 6.09 37.40 7.73
C VAL A 329 7.36 37.36 8.59
N VAL A 330 7.67 38.47 9.29
CA VAL A 330 8.86 38.57 10.14
C VAL A 330 8.44 38.61 11.62
N ALA A 331 8.78 37.61 12.40
CA ALA A 331 8.67 37.62 13.86
C ALA A 331 10.01 37.99 14.51
N THR A 332 10.00 38.92 15.46
CA THR A 332 11.14 39.22 16.32
C THR A 332 10.79 38.83 17.75
N VAL A 333 11.51 37.84 18.30
CA VAL A 333 11.29 37.30 19.65
C VAL A 333 12.40 37.71 20.60
N ALA A 334 12.09 37.81 21.89
CA ALA A 334 13.08 37.96 22.95
C ALA A 334 12.67 37.13 24.16
N GLY A 335 13.64 36.60 24.91
CA GLY A 335 13.36 35.94 26.18
C GLY A 335 14.62 35.52 26.93
N ARG A 336 14.50 35.30 28.23
CA ARG A 336 15.63 34.94 29.12
C ARG A 336 16.21 33.57 28.84
N GLN A 337 15.36 32.62 28.40
CA GLN A 337 15.81 31.30 27.95
C GLN A 337 15.87 31.20 26.42
N MET A 338 15.47 32.24 25.68
CA MET A 338 15.61 32.28 24.22
C MET A 338 17.09 32.19 23.84
N GLN A 339 17.38 31.30 22.89
CA GLN A 339 18.70 31.11 22.30
C GLN A 339 18.56 31.18 20.79
N LYS A 340 19.60 31.65 20.09
CA LYS A 340 19.60 31.65 18.62
C LYS A 340 19.40 30.27 18.00
N ASP A 341 19.72 29.20 18.74
CA ASP A 341 19.45 27.80 18.35
C ASP A 341 17.97 27.43 18.29
N PHE A 342 17.12 28.15 19.01
CA PHE A 342 15.67 27.91 18.98
C PHE A 342 14.98 28.63 17.83
N GLU A 343 15.64 29.60 17.18
CA GLU A 343 15.07 30.33 16.04
C GLU A 343 14.47 29.42 14.95
N PRO A 344 15.19 28.43 14.36
CA PRO A 344 14.61 27.58 13.31
C PRO A 344 13.48 26.67 13.81
N VAL A 345 13.56 26.22 15.07
CA VAL A 345 12.56 25.32 15.69
C VAL A 345 11.26 26.07 15.96
N LEU A 346 11.35 27.33 16.36
CA LEU A 346 10.22 28.24 16.54
C LEU A 346 9.67 28.73 15.20
N GLU A 347 10.52 29.10 14.25
CA GLU A 347 10.13 29.50 12.87
C GLU A 347 9.23 28.43 12.23
N ARG A 348 9.61 27.15 12.35
CA ARG A 348 8.83 26.00 11.86
C ARG A 348 7.40 25.91 12.44
N GLN A 349 7.13 26.53 13.58
CA GLN A 349 5.80 26.52 14.21
C GLN A 349 4.79 27.40 13.49
N PHE A 350 5.24 28.36 12.65
CA PHE A 350 4.36 29.22 11.86
C PHE A 350 3.37 28.37 11.03
N HIS A 351 3.86 27.29 10.42
CA HIS A 351 3.04 26.33 9.68
C HIS A 351 1.89 25.77 10.53
N TYR A 352 2.16 25.28 11.75
CA TYR A 352 1.12 24.72 12.61
C TYR A 352 0.18 25.81 13.15
N PHE A 353 0.75 26.93 13.61
CA PHE A 353 0.00 28.02 14.22
C PHE A 353 -0.97 28.67 13.22
N VAL A 354 -0.53 28.96 12.00
CA VAL A 354 -1.36 29.59 10.97
C VAL A 354 -2.43 28.64 10.42
N ASN A 355 -2.15 27.34 10.29
CA ASN A 355 -3.16 26.33 9.96
C ASN A 355 -4.22 26.14 11.08
N GLY A 356 -3.93 26.54 12.32
CA GLY A 356 -4.91 26.51 13.42
C GLY A 356 -6.11 27.45 13.24
N ALA A 357 -6.15 28.30 12.21
CA ALA A 357 -7.27 29.18 11.90
C ALA A 357 -8.17 28.60 10.79
N SER A 358 -9.48 28.48 11.05
CA SER A 358 -10.42 27.96 10.06
C SER A 358 -10.49 28.84 8.80
N GLY A 359 -10.46 28.18 7.64
CA GLY A 359 -10.43 28.78 6.31
C GLY A 359 -9.03 29.20 5.82
N ILE A 360 -7.96 28.84 6.54
CA ILE A 360 -6.58 29.17 6.19
C ILE A 360 -5.79 27.89 5.89
N GLN A 361 -4.93 27.94 4.87
CA GLN A 361 -4.00 26.85 4.53
C GLN A 361 -2.58 27.41 4.39
N HIS A 362 -1.62 26.87 5.17
CA HIS A 362 -0.20 27.19 5.13
C HIS A 362 0.62 25.96 4.77
N VAL A 363 1.48 26.05 3.77
CA VAL A 363 2.39 24.99 3.29
C VAL A 363 3.78 25.58 3.06
N GLY A 364 4.84 24.76 3.05
CA GLY A 364 6.21 25.24 2.87
C GLY A 364 6.83 25.78 4.17
N GLN A 365 7.96 26.48 4.04
CA GLN A 365 8.68 27.15 5.13
C GLN A 365 9.71 28.15 4.59
N ARG A 366 10.35 28.93 5.47
CA ARG A 366 11.43 29.89 5.12
C ARG A 366 11.00 30.78 3.95
N ASP A 367 11.75 30.85 2.85
CA ASP A 367 11.43 31.65 1.66
C ASP A 367 10.67 30.94 0.54
N ILE A 368 10.13 29.75 0.84
CA ILE A 368 9.23 28.98 -0.03
C ILE A 368 7.89 28.71 0.66
N ALA A 369 7.48 29.59 1.57
CA ALA A 369 6.17 29.51 2.20
C ALA A 369 5.05 29.72 1.16
N TRP A 370 3.89 29.13 1.41
CA TRP A 370 2.70 29.23 0.57
C TRP A 370 1.45 29.25 1.44
N ILE A 371 0.77 30.40 1.46
CA ILE A 371 -0.39 30.66 2.32
C ILE A 371 -1.61 30.97 1.46
N ARG A 372 -2.77 30.42 1.83
CA ARG A 372 -4.07 30.61 1.17
C ARG A 372 -5.14 30.98 2.19
N ILE A 373 -6.03 31.88 1.78
CA ILE A 373 -7.19 32.32 2.56
C ILE A 373 -8.46 31.98 1.78
N SER A 374 -9.45 31.38 2.43
CA SER A 374 -10.76 31.08 1.83
C SER A 374 -11.66 32.31 1.74
N ASN A 375 -12.71 32.26 0.93
CA ASN A 375 -13.72 33.32 0.90
C ASN A 375 -14.41 33.45 2.26
N ALA A 376 -14.79 32.33 2.88
CA ALA A 376 -15.49 32.32 4.17
C ALA A 376 -14.68 32.90 5.34
N ALA A 377 -13.34 32.79 5.31
CA ALA A 377 -12.46 33.45 6.28
C ALA A 377 -12.39 34.96 6.04
N ALA A 378 -12.21 35.39 4.79
CA ALA A 378 -12.15 36.80 4.43
C ALA A 378 -13.47 37.54 4.70
N ASP A 379 -14.61 36.92 4.41
CA ASP A 379 -15.96 37.48 4.65
C ASP A 379 -16.25 37.69 6.15
N LYS A 380 -15.67 36.87 7.02
CA LYS A 380 -15.71 37.07 8.48
C LYS A 380 -14.77 38.20 8.96
N GLY A 381 -13.92 38.74 8.09
CA GLY A 381 -12.97 39.81 8.39
C GLY A 381 -11.53 39.35 8.59
N PHE A 382 -11.18 38.08 8.30
CA PHE A 382 -9.80 37.63 8.41
C PHE A 382 -8.92 38.33 7.37
N ASN A 383 -7.92 39.07 7.86
CA ASN A 383 -6.92 39.81 7.10
C ASN A 383 -5.49 39.43 7.54
N LEU A 384 -4.46 40.03 6.92
CA LEU A 384 -3.05 39.73 7.23
C LEU A 384 -2.66 39.94 8.70
N GLU A 385 -3.17 40.97 9.39
CA GLU A 385 -2.83 41.30 10.79
C GLU A 385 -3.09 40.10 11.74
N HIS A 386 -4.11 39.30 11.44
CA HIS A 386 -4.49 38.13 12.22
C HIS A 386 -3.42 37.03 12.21
N ILE A 387 -2.59 36.92 11.16
CA ILE A 387 -1.41 36.03 11.16
C ILE A 387 -0.46 36.46 12.29
N GLY A 388 -0.22 37.76 12.47
CA GLY A 388 0.57 38.29 13.57
C GLY A 388 -0.04 38.01 14.94
N LYS A 389 -1.37 38.12 15.07
CA LYS A 389 -2.10 37.84 16.32
C LYS A 389 -2.02 36.36 16.72
N ILE A 390 -2.13 35.47 15.73
CA ILE A 390 -1.95 34.01 15.88
C ILE A 390 -0.55 33.70 16.41
N LEU A 391 0.49 34.17 15.72
CA LEU A 391 1.87 33.90 16.11
C LEU A 391 2.16 34.45 17.52
N HIS A 392 1.75 35.69 17.81
CA HIS A 392 1.92 36.28 19.14
C HIS A 392 1.30 35.42 20.24
N ALA A 393 0.03 35.05 20.10
CA ALA A 393 -0.67 34.27 21.13
C ALA A 393 -0.05 32.87 21.33
N ARG A 394 0.27 32.16 20.25
CA ARG A 394 0.79 30.79 20.33
C ARG A 394 2.24 30.68 20.80
N PHE A 395 3.11 31.63 20.43
CA PHE A 395 4.49 31.62 20.95
C PHE A 395 4.54 31.83 22.47
N HIS A 396 3.72 32.75 23.01
CA HIS A 396 3.57 32.93 24.46
C HIS A 396 2.98 31.70 25.16
N GLU A 397 2.08 30.98 24.51
CA GLU A 397 1.40 29.84 25.10
C GLU A 397 2.25 28.57 25.11
N ASP A 398 2.74 28.14 23.93
CA ASP A 398 3.47 26.88 23.75
C ASP A 398 4.94 27.03 24.17
N PHE A 399 5.50 28.21 23.94
CA PHE A 399 6.93 28.49 24.11
C PHE A 399 7.22 29.61 25.11
N GLY A 400 6.26 30.03 25.95
CA GLY A 400 6.42 31.10 26.94
C GLY A 400 7.46 30.88 28.05
N ALA A 401 8.06 29.70 28.14
CA ALA A 401 9.27 29.48 28.96
C ALA A 401 10.54 29.99 28.28
N ILE A 402 10.51 30.12 26.96
CA ILE A 402 11.60 30.47 26.05
C ILE A 402 11.42 31.90 25.52
N VAL A 403 10.22 32.22 25.03
CA VAL A 403 9.82 33.51 24.45
C VAL A 403 9.10 34.35 25.51
N ASP A 404 9.73 35.41 26.01
CA ASP A 404 9.13 36.36 26.96
C ASP A 404 8.39 37.51 26.22
N LYS A 405 8.72 37.75 24.95
CA LYS A 405 8.16 38.81 24.10
C LYS A 405 8.21 38.44 22.62
N ILE A 406 7.22 38.90 21.85
CA ILE A 406 7.22 38.80 20.38
C ILE A 406 6.56 40.02 19.72
N SER A 407 7.19 40.52 18.66
CA SER A 407 6.57 41.43 17.68
C SER A 407 6.55 40.78 16.30
N VAL A 408 5.51 41.05 15.50
CA VAL A 408 5.37 40.52 14.14
C VAL A 408 5.19 41.67 13.15
N THR A 409 5.88 41.62 12.02
CA THR A 409 5.71 42.58 10.93
C THR A 409 5.52 41.84 9.61
N ILE A 410 4.48 42.22 8.87
CA ILE A 410 4.07 41.58 7.63
C ILE A 410 4.31 42.55 6.48
N TYR A 411 5.27 42.23 5.62
CA TYR A 411 5.71 43.07 4.51
C TYR A 411 5.01 42.67 3.21
N THR A 412 4.28 43.61 2.63
CA THR A 412 3.71 43.52 1.26
C THR A 412 4.20 44.64 0.35
N ASP A 413 4.91 45.64 0.89
CA ASP A 413 5.67 46.61 0.08
C ASP A 413 6.81 45.90 -0.67
N PRO A 414 6.90 45.99 -2.01
CA PRO A 414 7.90 45.26 -2.79
C PRO A 414 9.36 45.60 -2.47
N LYS A 415 9.68 46.79 -1.95
CA LYS A 415 11.07 47.14 -1.61
C LYS A 415 11.47 46.49 -0.29
N LEU A 416 10.63 46.67 0.74
CA LEU A 416 10.89 46.11 2.07
C LEU A 416 10.79 44.58 2.07
N MET A 417 9.89 44.00 1.25
CA MET A 417 9.80 42.55 1.05
C MET A 417 11.13 41.98 0.53
N ASN A 418 11.76 42.60 -0.47
CA ASN A 418 13.07 42.16 -0.96
C ASN A 418 14.19 42.40 0.07
N GLU A 419 14.23 43.55 0.75
CA GLU A 419 15.25 43.84 1.78
C GLU A 419 15.21 42.83 2.94
N TRP A 420 14.01 42.47 3.40
CA TRP A 420 13.86 41.47 4.47
C TRP A 420 14.05 40.04 3.99
N LEU A 421 13.70 39.73 2.73
CA LEU A 421 14.01 38.44 2.12
C LEU A 421 15.53 38.21 2.03
N GLU A 422 16.32 39.23 1.69
CA GLU A 422 17.79 39.13 1.70
C GLU A 422 18.34 38.90 3.11
N LYS A 423 17.84 39.62 4.13
CA LYS A 423 18.23 39.39 5.54
C LYS A 423 17.86 37.99 6.01
N ALA A 424 16.66 37.53 5.69
CA ALA A 424 16.16 36.21 6.03
C ALA A 424 17.03 35.11 5.40
N ARG A 425 17.33 35.23 4.10
CA ARG A 425 18.27 34.34 3.39
C ARG A 425 19.65 34.32 4.01
N ALA A 426 20.25 35.48 4.29
CA ALA A 426 21.54 35.56 4.97
C ALA A 426 21.53 34.89 6.36
N ALA A 427 20.41 34.97 7.08
CA ALA A 427 20.22 34.28 8.36
C ALA A 427 20.01 32.77 8.20
N TYR A 428 19.26 32.31 7.19
CA TYR A 428 19.14 30.89 6.85
C TYR A 428 20.49 30.30 6.46
N ASP A 429 21.26 31.00 5.62
CA ASP A 429 22.62 30.62 5.25
C ASP A 429 23.53 30.54 6.47
N TYR A 430 23.43 31.50 7.40
CA TYR A 430 24.18 31.45 8.66
C TYR A 430 23.77 30.26 9.53
N ARG A 431 22.46 29.96 9.65
CA ARG A 431 21.96 28.78 10.39
C ARG A 431 22.44 27.48 9.75
N ASN A 432 22.37 27.37 8.42
CA ASN A 432 22.88 26.25 7.63
C ASN A 432 24.41 26.10 7.84
N LYS A 433 25.17 27.20 7.86
CA LYS A 433 26.62 27.21 8.12
C LYS A 433 26.99 26.90 9.57
N ARG A 434 26.13 27.24 10.55
CA ARG A 434 26.39 27.00 11.98
C ARG A 434 26.33 25.52 12.37
N LEU A 435 25.69 24.67 11.55
CA LEU A 435 25.82 23.21 11.64
C LEU A 435 27.24 22.72 11.28
N ALA A 436 28.05 23.48 10.54
CA ALA A 436 29.37 23.02 10.08
C ALA A 436 30.43 22.91 11.19
N ASP A 437 30.29 23.67 12.28
CA ASP A 437 31.21 23.59 13.43
C ASP A 437 30.91 22.39 14.36
N LEU A 438 29.67 21.91 14.34
CA LEU A 438 29.17 20.75 15.07
C LEU A 438 29.44 19.48 14.27
N THR A 439 30.51 18.78 14.61
CA THR A 439 30.93 17.54 13.95
C THR A 439 30.67 16.33 14.83
N ASP A 440 30.53 15.16 14.22
CA ASP A 440 30.11 13.92 14.91
C ASP A 440 31.12 13.47 15.98
N ASP A 441 32.38 13.88 15.87
CA ASP A 441 33.46 13.65 16.83
C ASP A 441 33.49 14.64 18.02
N LYS A 442 32.70 15.72 17.96
CA LYS A 442 32.58 16.75 19.01
C LYS A 442 31.32 16.60 19.86
N VAL A 443 30.50 15.58 19.62
CA VAL A 443 29.28 15.29 20.39
C VAL A 443 29.37 13.91 21.03
N GLU A 444 28.93 13.78 22.29
CA GLU A 444 28.88 12.51 23.01
C GLU A 444 27.56 11.74 22.75
N GLU A 445 26.59 12.42 22.13
CA GLU A 445 25.22 11.93 21.92
C GLU A 445 24.72 12.26 20.50
N PHE A 446 24.16 11.27 19.81
CA PHE A 446 23.28 11.47 18.65
C PHE A 446 21.81 11.52 19.13
N TYR A 447 20.86 11.68 18.22
CA TYR A 447 19.43 11.58 18.54
C TYR A 447 18.73 10.54 17.67
N SER A 448 17.71 9.91 18.22
CA SER A 448 16.75 9.16 17.43
C SER A 448 15.71 10.08 16.80
N CYS A 449 15.03 9.57 15.77
CA CYS A 449 13.71 10.03 15.40
C CYS A 449 12.83 8.82 15.07
N THR A 450 11.81 8.58 15.89
CA THR A 450 10.80 7.51 15.72
C THR A 450 9.47 8.04 15.18
N LEU A 451 9.40 9.30 14.75
CA LEU A 451 8.17 9.97 14.31
C LEU A 451 7.46 9.21 13.17
N CYS A 452 8.23 8.62 12.25
CA CYS A 452 7.73 7.81 11.15
C CYS A 452 7.24 6.40 11.55
N GLN A 453 7.40 5.97 12.81
CA GLN A 453 6.85 4.68 13.30
C GLN A 453 5.32 4.64 13.29
N SER A 454 4.69 5.82 13.23
CA SER A 454 3.26 5.99 12.92
C SER A 454 2.80 5.27 11.64
N PHE A 455 3.69 5.06 10.66
CA PHE A 455 3.41 4.34 9.41
C PHE A 455 4.47 3.30 8.99
N ALA A 456 5.67 3.33 9.58
CA ALA A 456 6.73 2.35 9.38
C ALA A 456 7.23 1.82 10.75
N PRO A 457 6.51 0.88 11.40
CA PRO A 457 6.62 0.64 12.84
C PRO A 457 8.01 0.30 13.39
N ASN A 458 8.90 -0.29 12.57
CA ASN A 458 10.25 -0.68 12.97
C ASN A 458 11.33 0.28 12.44
N HIS A 459 10.93 1.37 11.79
CA HIS A 459 11.87 2.36 11.28
C HIS A 459 12.41 3.24 12.42
N VAL A 460 13.72 3.49 12.39
CA VAL A 460 14.41 4.46 13.26
C VAL A 460 15.36 5.27 12.40
N CYS A 461 15.25 6.60 12.46
CA CYS A 461 16.35 7.46 12.04
C CYS A 461 17.33 7.63 13.20
N VAL A 462 18.62 7.37 12.96
CA VAL A 462 19.71 7.84 13.82
C VAL A 462 20.23 9.15 13.20
N VAL A 463 20.10 10.24 13.93
CA VAL A 463 20.37 11.61 13.48
C VAL A 463 21.62 12.12 14.21
N SER A 464 22.67 12.41 13.44
CA SER A 464 23.92 13.01 13.93
C SER A 464 24.09 14.44 13.40
N PRO A 465 24.98 15.26 13.97
CA PRO A 465 25.27 16.60 13.44
C PRO A 465 25.58 16.61 11.93
N GLN A 466 26.27 15.57 11.45
CA GLN A 466 26.71 15.45 10.06
C GLN A 466 25.86 14.47 9.22
N ARG A 467 24.78 13.89 9.77
CA ARG A 467 23.79 13.06 9.05
C ARG A 467 22.37 13.33 9.59
N LEU A 468 21.63 14.21 8.89
CA LEU A 468 20.22 14.49 9.17
C LEU A 468 19.28 13.30 8.83
N GLY A 469 18.03 13.36 9.29
CA GLY A 469 17.00 12.37 8.96
C GLY A 469 16.67 12.33 7.46
N LEU A 470 16.36 11.14 6.94
CA LEU A 470 16.12 10.88 5.50
C LEU A 470 14.90 11.59 4.89
N CYS A 471 14.07 12.21 5.74
CA CYS A 471 12.94 13.05 5.35
C CYS A 471 13.32 14.52 5.10
N GLY A 472 14.59 14.91 5.32
CA GLY A 472 15.08 16.29 5.20
C GLY A 472 14.65 17.25 6.32
N ALA A 473 13.62 16.88 7.10
CA ALA A 473 12.91 17.79 8.01
C ALA A 473 13.43 17.83 9.46
N TYR A 474 14.37 16.97 9.85
CA TYR A 474 14.92 16.90 11.21
C TYR A 474 16.45 16.73 11.17
N ASN A 475 17.18 17.75 11.65
CA ASN A 475 18.61 17.70 11.94
C ASN A 475 18.89 17.49 13.44
N TRP A 476 20.16 17.33 13.83
CA TRP A 476 20.55 17.05 15.23
C TRP A 476 20.16 18.15 16.21
N LEU A 477 20.26 19.43 15.82
CA LEU A 477 19.80 20.55 16.66
C LEU A 477 18.28 20.54 16.82
N ASP A 478 17.53 20.21 15.77
CA ASP A 478 16.06 20.08 15.85
C ASP A 478 15.67 18.95 16.81
N CYS A 479 16.34 17.79 16.73
CA CYS A 479 16.11 16.67 17.64
C CYS A 479 16.50 17.01 19.08
N LYS A 480 17.62 17.70 19.29
CA LYS A 480 18.08 18.17 20.60
C LYS A 480 17.13 19.19 21.23
N ALA A 481 16.67 20.15 20.44
CA ALA A 481 15.69 21.14 20.86
C ALA A 481 14.33 20.47 21.14
N SER A 482 13.86 19.59 20.26
CA SER A 482 12.63 18.81 20.46
C SER A 482 12.67 18.00 21.75
N PHE A 483 13.78 17.32 22.07
CA PHE A 483 13.98 16.65 23.35
C PHE A 483 14.03 17.62 24.54
N SER A 484 14.68 18.78 24.39
CA SER A 484 14.76 19.81 25.43
C SER A 484 13.39 20.46 25.73
N ILE A 485 12.51 20.51 24.73
CA ILE A 485 11.12 21.02 24.83
C ILE A 485 10.19 19.91 25.39
N ASN A 486 10.32 18.68 24.89
CA ASN A 486 9.54 17.51 25.31
C ASN A 486 10.44 16.27 25.47
N PRO A 487 10.94 15.99 26.69
CA PRO A 487 11.80 14.83 26.95
C PRO A 487 11.15 13.46 26.70
N THR A 488 9.81 13.41 26.57
CA THR A 488 9.05 12.19 26.25
C THR A 488 8.67 12.08 24.76
N GLY A 489 9.18 12.98 23.91
CA GLY A 489 8.90 13.01 22.47
C GLY A 489 9.57 11.89 21.64
N PRO A 490 9.31 11.85 20.32
CA PRO A 490 9.86 10.85 19.39
C PRO A 490 11.37 11.03 19.10
N ASN A 491 12.00 12.06 19.68
CA ASN A 491 13.43 12.32 19.60
C ASN A 491 14.07 12.06 20.96
N GLN A 492 14.88 11.00 21.04
CA GLN A 492 15.54 10.57 22.29
C GLN A 492 17.06 10.63 22.11
N PRO A 493 17.84 11.07 23.12
CA PRO A 493 19.28 11.08 23.05
C PRO A 493 19.85 9.66 23.01
N ILE A 494 20.78 9.42 22.09
CA ILE A 494 21.53 8.18 21.91
C ILE A 494 22.97 8.45 22.37
N LYS A 495 23.31 8.01 23.58
CA LYS A 495 24.69 8.05 24.08
C LYS A 495 25.55 7.12 23.24
N LEU A 496 26.63 7.64 22.65
CA LEU A 496 27.41 6.91 21.66
C LEU A 496 28.14 5.69 22.24
N GLY A 497 28.62 5.76 23.48
CA GLY A 497 29.37 4.66 24.09
C GLY A 497 30.67 4.38 23.34
N LYS A 498 31.07 3.11 23.22
CA LYS A 498 32.29 2.76 22.49
C LYS A 498 32.09 2.88 20.97
N GLN A 499 32.97 3.61 20.29
CA GLN A 499 33.10 3.54 18.84
C GLN A 499 33.74 2.20 18.44
N VAL A 500 33.03 1.43 17.62
CA VAL A 500 33.43 0.08 17.19
C VAL A 500 34.21 0.15 15.88
N ASP A 501 33.76 0.98 14.94
CA ASP A 501 34.45 1.28 13.68
C ASP A 501 34.40 2.79 13.41
N PRO A 502 35.54 3.52 13.42
CA PRO A 502 35.58 4.96 13.19
C PRO A 502 35.48 5.35 11.70
N VAL A 503 35.69 4.41 10.77
CA VAL A 503 35.61 4.63 9.32
C VAL A 503 34.17 4.48 8.84
N LYS A 504 33.53 3.35 9.16
CA LYS A 504 32.12 3.07 8.79
C LYS A 504 31.11 3.76 9.70
N GLY A 505 31.56 4.22 10.87
CA GLY A 505 30.71 4.86 11.87
C GLY A 505 29.78 3.86 12.55
N TYR A 506 30.36 2.83 13.18
CA TYR A 506 29.65 1.96 14.12
C TYR A 506 29.93 2.41 15.56
N TRP A 507 28.87 2.54 16.35
CA TRP A 507 28.93 2.75 17.79
C TRP A 507 28.06 1.72 18.51
N GLU A 508 28.51 1.31 19.69
CA GLU A 508 27.75 0.47 20.62
C GLU A 508 26.36 1.08 20.89
N GLY A 509 26.30 2.37 21.21
CA GLY A 509 25.05 3.07 21.49
C GLY A 509 24.10 3.23 20.30
N THR A 510 24.62 3.41 19.09
CA THR A 510 23.76 3.48 17.89
C THR A 510 23.18 2.12 17.54
N ASN A 511 23.94 1.04 17.74
CA ASN A 511 23.48 -0.33 17.52
C ASN A 511 22.48 -0.77 18.60
N ASP A 512 22.76 -0.50 19.87
CA ASP A 512 21.84 -0.76 20.98
C ASP A 512 20.51 0.00 20.81
N TYR A 513 20.57 1.28 20.45
CA TYR A 513 19.34 2.04 20.20
C TYR A 513 18.63 1.59 18.93
N ALA A 514 19.34 1.28 17.84
CA ALA A 514 18.73 0.71 16.63
C ALA A 514 17.96 -0.56 16.97
N LYS A 515 18.53 -1.43 17.80
CA LYS A 515 17.88 -2.67 18.26
C LYS A 515 16.65 -2.42 19.13
N ILE A 516 16.70 -1.45 20.05
CA ILE A 516 15.54 -1.10 20.90
C ILE A 516 14.44 -0.44 20.06
N GLY A 517 14.79 0.63 19.33
CA GLY A 517 13.84 1.45 18.57
C GLY A 517 13.22 0.72 17.37
N SER A 518 13.92 -0.23 16.74
CA SER A 518 13.38 -1.04 15.64
C SER A 518 12.64 -2.30 16.11
N HIS A 519 12.38 -2.44 17.42
CA HIS A 519 11.78 -3.63 18.03
C HIS A 519 12.56 -4.94 17.75
N GLY A 520 13.89 -4.83 17.63
CA GLY A 520 14.81 -5.95 17.39
C GLY A 520 15.05 -6.31 15.92
N VAL A 521 14.55 -5.51 14.97
CA VAL A 521 14.67 -5.79 13.52
C VAL A 521 16.04 -5.41 12.95
N VAL A 522 16.61 -4.28 13.39
CA VAL A 522 17.95 -3.80 12.97
C VAL A 522 18.90 -3.92 14.16
N ASN A 523 19.95 -4.73 14.01
CA ASN A 523 20.93 -4.97 15.08
C ASN A 523 22.15 -4.06 14.99
N GLU A 524 22.54 -3.63 13.79
CA GLU A 524 23.72 -2.81 13.53
C GLU A 524 23.42 -1.80 12.42
N VAL A 525 23.95 -0.57 12.53
CA VAL A 525 23.74 0.49 11.54
C VAL A 525 25.05 1.24 11.22
N ALA A 526 25.48 1.23 9.95
CA ALA A 526 26.64 2.01 9.53
C ALA A 526 26.22 3.47 9.29
N MET A 527 26.86 4.40 9.99
CA MET A 527 26.56 5.83 9.83
C MET A 527 27.22 6.44 8.57
N TYR A 528 28.29 5.85 8.04
CA TYR A 528 29.09 6.45 6.96
C TYR A 528 29.35 5.55 5.74
N SER A 529 28.82 4.32 5.73
CA SER A 529 28.94 3.40 4.59
C SER A 529 27.64 3.25 3.82
N ILE A 530 27.71 3.30 2.48
CA ILE A 530 26.62 2.84 1.60
C ILE A 530 26.68 1.33 1.33
N MET A 531 27.80 0.67 1.64
CA MET A 531 28.07 -0.74 1.25
C MET A 531 27.73 -1.77 2.33
N GLU A 532 27.67 -1.36 3.61
CA GLU A 532 27.48 -2.29 4.73
C GLU A 532 26.30 -1.83 5.61
N ASN A 533 25.21 -2.60 5.61
CA ASN A 533 24.00 -2.36 6.43
C ASN A 533 23.07 -1.10 6.11
N PRO A 534 22.91 -0.55 4.86
CA PRO A 534 21.66 0.12 4.36
C PRO A 534 20.55 -0.87 3.87
N MET A 535 19.49 -0.62 3.00
CA MET A 535 18.05 -1.11 3.19
C MET A 535 17.04 -1.77 2.10
N THR A 536 16.64 -3.10 2.08
CA THR A 536 15.40 -3.79 1.44
C THR A 536 14.94 -5.22 2.02
N ALA A 537 13.87 -5.85 1.47
CA ALA A 537 13.22 -7.17 1.76
C ALA A 537 12.66 -7.88 0.49
N CYS A 538 12.53 -9.24 0.42
CA CYS A 538 12.40 -10.01 -0.85
C CYS A 538 11.73 -11.43 -0.82
N LEU A 539 11.62 -12.09 -1.99
CA LEU A 539 11.13 -13.47 -2.28
C LEU A 539 12.25 -14.40 -2.80
N THR A 540 12.11 -15.74 -2.80
CA THR A 540 13.10 -16.64 -3.45
C THR A 540 13.01 -16.69 -4.98
N GLU A 541 14.08 -17.15 -5.64
CA GLU A 541 14.24 -17.09 -7.10
C GLU A 541 13.24 -17.94 -7.91
N ASP A 542 12.72 -18.99 -7.29
CA ASP A 542 11.80 -19.98 -7.84
C ASP A 542 10.32 -19.54 -7.79
N ALA A 543 10.01 -18.42 -7.13
CA ALA A 543 8.68 -17.83 -7.12
C ALA A 543 8.25 -17.39 -8.53
N ASN A 544 7.09 -17.83 -8.99
CA ASN A 544 6.55 -17.50 -10.31
C ASN A 544 5.68 -16.24 -10.25
N VAL A 545 5.87 -15.32 -11.19
CA VAL A 545 5.15 -14.06 -11.32
C VAL A 545 4.52 -13.93 -12.71
N LEU A 546 3.44 -13.15 -12.83
CA LEU A 546 2.71 -12.93 -14.07
C LEU A 546 3.09 -11.59 -14.71
N VAL A 547 3.99 -11.65 -15.68
CA VAL A 547 4.54 -10.52 -16.43
C VAL A 547 4.10 -10.62 -17.89
N ASP A 548 3.51 -9.58 -18.45
CA ASP A 548 3.09 -9.53 -19.87
C ASP A 548 2.21 -10.72 -20.30
N VAL A 549 1.33 -11.18 -19.40
CA VAL A 549 0.43 -12.35 -19.58
C VAL A 549 1.18 -13.71 -19.59
N GLN A 550 2.50 -13.71 -19.43
CA GLN A 550 3.32 -14.92 -19.27
C GLN A 550 3.62 -15.21 -17.80
N LEU A 551 3.70 -16.50 -17.45
CA LEU A 551 4.15 -16.96 -16.14
C LEU A 551 5.66 -17.23 -16.21
N VAL A 552 6.45 -16.52 -15.41
CA VAL A 552 7.92 -16.61 -15.39
C VAL A 552 8.42 -16.73 -13.97
N LYS A 553 9.55 -17.43 -13.75
CA LYS A 553 10.25 -17.37 -12.47
C LYS A 553 10.84 -15.98 -12.26
N ILE A 554 10.69 -15.44 -11.05
CA ILE A 554 11.20 -14.11 -10.71
C ILE A 554 12.72 -14.04 -10.89
N GLY A 555 13.47 -15.07 -10.51
CA GLY A 555 14.91 -15.12 -10.72
C GLY A 555 15.30 -15.00 -12.19
N ASP A 556 14.76 -15.87 -13.05
CA ASP A 556 15.02 -15.86 -14.49
C ASP A 556 14.60 -14.53 -15.14
N PHE A 557 13.44 -14.00 -14.74
CA PHE A 557 12.93 -12.72 -15.24
C PHE A 557 13.86 -11.56 -14.87
N VAL A 558 14.19 -11.38 -13.58
CA VAL A 558 15.06 -10.29 -13.12
C VAL A 558 16.46 -10.39 -13.73
N ASN A 559 17.04 -11.59 -13.78
CA ASN A 559 18.35 -11.83 -14.41
C ASN A 559 18.35 -11.55 -15.93
N THR A 560 17.20 -11.63 -16.61
CA THR A 560 17.06 -11.30 -18.03
C THR A 560 16.74 -9.82 -18.23
N TYR A 561 15.93 -9.22 -17.35
CA TYR A 561 15.56 -7.80 -17.35
C TYR A 561 16.80 -6.91 -17.18
N GLN A 562 17.67 -7.23 -16.22
CA GLN A 562 18.95 -6.53 -15.98
C GLN A 562 19.93 -6.52 -17.17
N ARG A 563 19.64 -7.24 -18.27
CA ARG A 563 20.49 -7.33 -19.47
C ARG A 563 19.94 -6.55 -20.68
N LYS A 564 18.84 -5.80 -20.55
CA LYS A 564 18.24 -5.01 -21.63
C LYS A 564 17.87 -3.61 -21.16
N SER A 565 18.17 -2.59 -21.98
CA SER A 565 18.00 -1.17 -21.66
C SER A 565 16.55 -0.65 -21.74
N ASP A 566 15.70 -1.23 -22.59
CA ASP A 566 14.43 -0.61 -23.02
C ASP A 566 13.18 -1.47 -22.75
N TRP A 567 13.03 -1.99 -21.52
CA TRP A 567 11.97 -2.96 -21.21
C TRP A 567 10.79 -2.36 -20.44
N GLN A 568 9.68 -2.10 -21.15
CA GLN A 568 8.36 -1.87 -20.54
C GLN A 568 7.60 -3.19 -20.42
N SER A 569 7.15 -3.52 -19.20
CA SER A 569 6.32 -4.69 -18.91
C SER A 569 5.20 -4.34 -17.93
N ASP A 570 4.09 -5.06 -18.02
CA ASP A 570 2.96 -4.97 -17.10
C ASP A 570 2.88 -6.21 -16.20
N LEU A 571 2.67 -5.99 -14.90
CA LEU A 571 2.49 -7.05 -13.91
C LEU A 571 1.04 -7.18 -13.47
N HIS A 572 0.63 -8.41 -13.21
CA HIS A 572 -0.72 -8.71 -12.72
C HIS A 572 -0.78 -8.72 -11.20
N THR A 573 -1.79 -8.02 -10.67
CA THR A 573 -2.04 -7.84 -9.23
C THR A 573 -3.54 -7.81 -8.94
N LEU A 574 -3.91 -7.69 -7.67
CA LEU A 574 -5.28 -7.43 -7.23
C LEU A 574 -5.41 -5.97 -6.79
N ASN A 575 -6.40 -5.26 -7.32
CA ASN A 575 -6.74 -3.91 -6.88
C ASN A 575 -7.61 -3.92 -5.60
N ASP A 576 -7.98 -2.73 -5.10
CA ASP A 576 -8.77 -2.58 -3.86
C ASP A 576 -10.17 -3.22 -3.92
N SER A 577 -10.74 -3.45 -5.11
CA SER A 577 -12.00 -4.19 -5.29
C SER A 577 -11.80 -5.71 -5.43
N GLY A 578 -10.57 -6.21 -5.33
CA GLY A 578 -10.23 -7.62 -5.45
C GLY A 578 -10.38 -8.18 -6.87
N ARG A 579 -10.34 -7.31 -7.89
CA ARG A 579 -10.30 -7.69 -9.30
C ARG A 579 -8.86 -7.77 -9.77
N LEU A 580 -8.61 -8.64 -10.75
CA LEU A 580 -7.31 -8.70 -11.41
C LEU A 580 -7.07 -7.40 -12.17
N ALA A 581 -5.94 -6.75 -11.91
CA ALA A 581 -5.52 -5.51 -12.53
C ALA A 581 -4.08 -5.63 -13.03
N GLN A 582 -3.70 -4.75 -13.94
CA GLN A 582 -2.33 -4.57 -14.40
C GLN A 582 -1.76 -3.26 -13.82
N SER A 583 -0.49 -3.24 -13.49
CA SER A 583 0.28 -2.01 -13.26
C SER A 583 1.68 -2.17 -13.82
N LYS A 584 2.25 -1.07 -14.30
CA LYS A 584 3.55 -1.07 -14.96
C LYS A 584 4.66 -1.48 -13.99
N LEU A 585 5.51 -2.40 -14.43
CA LEU A 585 6.77 -2.70 -13.78
C LEU A 585 7.66 -1.45 -13.83
N LEU A 586 7.99 -0.93 -12.65
CA LEU A 586 8.96 0.15 -12.50
C LEU A 586 10.38 -0.36 -12.38
N GLY A 587 10.59 -1.48 -11.71
CA GLY A 587 11.93 -2.05 -11.55
C GLY A 587 11.96 -3.38 -10.83
N VAL A 588 13.13 -4.00 -10.93
CA VAL A 588 13.43 -5.35 -10.45
C VAL A 588 14.51 -5.29 -9.38
N HIS A 589 14.39 -6.14 -8.37
CA HIS A 589 15.32 -6.20 -7.24
C HIS A 589 15.98 -7.58 -7.19
N LYS A 590 17.27 -7.61 -6.86
CA LYS A 590 18.04 -8.83 -6.62
C LYS A 590 19.04 -8.58 -5.49
N ASN A 591 18.81 -9.21 -4.35
CA ASN A 591 19.59 -9.05 -3.12
C ASN A 591 20.13 -10.41 -2.66
N PRO A 592 21.23 -10.48 -1.89
CA PRO A 592 21.72 -11.74 -1.33
C PRO A 592 20.65 -12.41 -0.44
N ALA A 593 20.51 -13.73 -0.54
CA ALA A 593 19.55 -14.47 0.25
C ALA A 593 19.99 -14.58 1.73
N PRO A 594 19.13 -14.30 2.72
CA PRO A 594 19.47 -14.45 4.14
C PRO A 594 19.66 -15.93 4.52
N GLU A 595 20.29 -16.19 5.68
CA GLU A 595 20.44 -17.54 6.22
C GLU A 595 19.10 -18.21 6.58
N GLU A 596 18.07 -17.42 6.89
CA GLU A 596 16.76 -17.89 7.32
C GLU A 596 15.64 -17.28 6.46
N LEU A 597 14.74 -18.13 6.00
CA LEU A 597 13.57 -17.79 5.19
C LEU A 597 12.31 -18.35 5.85
N ILE A 598 11.15 -17.89 5.40
CA ILE A 598 9.86 -18.49 5.74
C ILE A 598 9.34 -19.25 4.53
N HIS A 599 8.88 -20.48 4.72
CA HIS A 599 8.16 -21.27 3.74
C HIS A 599 6.71 -21.43 4.18
N ILE A 600 5.77 -21.22 3.25
CA ILE A 600 4.33 -21.37 3.47
C ILE A 600 3.75 -22.40 2.50
N GLU A 601 2.86 -23.26 3.01
CA GLU A 601 2.01 -24.15 2.21
C GLU A 601 0.54 -23.87 2.49
N THR A 602 -0.31 -23.93 1.47
CA THR A 602 -1.76 -23.73 1.58
C THR A 602 -2.57 -25.00 1.31
N LYS A 603 -3.86 -24.96 1.69
CA LYS A 603 -4.82 -26.05 1.49
C LYS A 603 -5.13 -26.34 0.02
N SER A 604 -4.99 -25.38 -0.90
CA SER A 604 -5.02 -25.70 -2.34
C SER A 604 -3.68 -26.23 -2.88
N GLY A 605 -2.63 -26.29 -2.06
CA GLY A 605 -1.29 -26.73 -2.47
C GLY A 605 -0.48 -25.64 -3.16
N LEU A 606 -0.76 -24.36 -2.89
CA LEU A 606 0.16 -23.27 -3.22
C LEU A 606 1.31 -23.27 -2.21
N GLU A 607 2.51 -22.96 -2.70
CA GLU A 607 3.72 -22.89 -1.91
C GLU A 607 4.46 -21.59 -2.25
N LEU A 608 5.07 -20.95 -1.26
CA LEU A 608 5.93 -19.78 -1.47
C LEU A 608 7.02 -19.72 -0.40
N THR A 609 8.22 -19.30 -0.79
CA THR A 609 9.34 -19.06 0.13
C THR A 609 9.76 -17.60 0.02
N LEU A 610 9.93 -16.93 1.16
CA LEU A 610 10.08 -15.47 1.23
C LEU A 610 10.89 -15.05 2.47
N THR A 611 11.43 -13.83 2.48
CA THR A 611 12.15 -13.31 3.65
C THR A 611 11.18 -13.08 4.82
N PRO A 612 11.60 -13.26 6.09
CA PRO A 612 10.72 -13.18 7.26
C PRO A 612 9.85 -11.90 7.35
N ASN A 613 10.42 -10.77 6.93
CA ASN A 613 9.81 -9.44 6.93
C ASN A 613 8.89 -9.14 5.73
N HIS A 614 8.79 -10.02 4.73
CA HIS A 614 8.00 -9.75 3.52
C HIS A 614 6.50 -9.94 3.81
N GLU A 615 5.65 -9.00 3.36
CA GLU A 615 4.22 -8.97 3.72
C GLU A 615 3.31 -9.71 2.71
N VAL A 616 2.37 -10.49 3.24
CA VAL A 616 1.37 -11.29 2.53
C VAL A 616 -0.03 -10.83 2.94
N ALA A 617 -1.00 -10.80 2.00
CA ALA A 617 -2.38 -10.43 2.31
C ALA A 617 -3.17 -11.58 2.96
N VAL A 618 -3.81 -11.32 4.11
CA VAL A 618 -4.56 -12.28 4.94
C VAL A 618 -5.88 -11.68 5.49
N ASP A 619 -6.96 -12.46 5.56
CA ASP A 619 -8.27 -12.09 6.13
C ASP A 619 -8.26 -12.06 7.69
N ARG A 620 -7.33 -11.29 8.28
CA ARG A 620 -7.20 -11.04 9.74
C ARG A 620 -7.89 -9.73 10.20
N TRP A 621 -8.97 -9.32 9.52
CA TRP A 621 -9.59 -8.00 9.75
C TRP A 621 -10.32 -7.89 11.11
N GLY A 622 -9.59 -7.46 12.14
CA GLY A 622 -10.08 -7.32 13.51
C GLY A 622 -8.99 -7.35 14.59
N GLN A 623 -7.78 -7.85 14.27
CA GLN A 623 -6.65 -7.86 15.20
C GLN A 623 -5.53 -6.88 14.83
N ASN A 624 -5.30 -6.60 13.54
CA ASN A 624 -4.08 -5.89 13.11
C ASN A 624 -4.24 -4.40 12.75
N GLY A 625 -5.45 -3.84 12.64
CA GLY A 625 -5.68 -2.39 12.46
C GLY A 625 -5.10 -1.69 11.19
N HIS A 626 -4.25 -2.35 10.40
CA HIS A 626 -3.40 -1.72 9.37
C HIS A 626 -3.60 -2.25 7.93
N GLY A 627 -4.64 -3.06 7.67
CA GLY A 627 -4.93 -3.62 6.35
C GLY A 627 -4.99 -5.14 6.34
N PRO A 628 -4.93 -5.79 5.16
CA PRO A 628 -4.85 -7.24 5.04
C PRO A 628 -3.41 -7.75 5.24
N TRP A 629 -2.41 -6.87 5.22
CA TRP A 629 -0.99 -7.23 5.18
C TRP A 629 -0.50 -7.77 6.53
N VAL A 630 0.24 -8.89 6.47
CA VAL A 630 0.85 -9.59 7.61
C VAL A 630 2.25 -10.05 7.17
N ARG A 631 3.28 -9.87 8.02
CA ARG A 631 4.63 -10.37 7.74
C ARG A 631 4.66 -11.89 7.66
N ALA A 632 5.53 -12.44 6.82
CA ALA A 632 5.70 -13.89 6.68
C ALA A 632 5.98 -14.60 8.01
N ASP A 633 6.80 -14.01 8.88
CA ASP A 633 7.10 -14.54 10.23
C ASP A 633 5.98 -14.38 11.28
N GLU A 634 4.91 -13.66 10.95
CA GLU A 634 3.70 -13.51 11.78
C GLU A 634 2.51 -14.37 11.29
N LEU A 635 2.68 -15.06 10.16
CA LEU A 635 1.71 -16.02 9.62
C LEU A 635 1.59 -17.24 10.53
N ARG A 636 0.38 -17.83 10.56
CA ARG A 636 0.04 -18.99 11.39
C ARG A 636 -0.78 -19.99 10.58
N GLU A 637 -0.64 -21.27 10.91
CA GLU A 637 -1.55 -22.29 10.38
C GLU A 637 -3.01 -21.94 10.70
N GLY A 638 -3.89 -22.13 9.72
CA GLY A 638 -5.30 -21.72 9.80
C GLY A 638 -5.60 -20.29 9.36
N ASP A 639 -4.59 -19.44 9.15
CA ASP A 639 -4.76 -18.15 8.47
C ASP A 639 -5.33 -18.33 7.07
N ARG A 640 -5.99 -17.28 6.55
CA ARG A 640 -6.61 -17.29 5.23
C ARG A 640 -6.01 -16.21 4.35
N LEU A 641 -5.06 -16.59 3.51
CA LEU A 641 -4.40 -15.65 2.60
C LEU A 641 -5.27 -15.37 1.37
N TYR A 642 -5.08 -14.20 0.77
CA TYR A 642 -5.69 -13.83 -0.50
C TYR A 642 -4.88 -14.44 -1.64
N ALA A 643 -5.51 -15.32 -2.42
CA ALA A 643 -4.90 -15.97 -3.57
C ALA A 643 -5.78 -15.81 -4.82
N ALA A 644 -5.16 -15.85 -6.01
CA ALA A 644 -5.86 -15.70 -7.29
C ALA A 644 -6.82 -16.88 -7.55
N ARG A 645 -8.09 -16.56 -7.83
CA ARG A 645 -9.19 -17.49 -8.17
C ARG A 645 -9.38 -17.62 -9.68
N HIS A 646 -9.47 -16.49 -10.38
CA HIS A 646 -9.59 -16.44 -11.84
C HIS A 646 -8.53 -15.49 -12.40
N LEU A 647 -7.59 -16.04 -13.15
CA LEU A 647 -6.67 -15.25 -13.95
C LEU A 647 -7.37 -14.82 -15.25
N ARG A 648 -8.04 -13.66 -15.24
CA ARG A 648 -8.71 -13.09 -16.42
C ARG A 648 -7.71 -12.39 -17.33
N LEU A 649 -6.99 -13.17 -18.14
CA LEU A 649 -6.03 -12.67 -19.10
C LEU A 649 -6.62 -12.67 -20.52
N GLU A 650 -6.31 -11.65 -21.30
CA GLU A 650 -6.63 -11.62 -22.73
C GLU A 650 -5.83 -12.71 -23.46
N GLY A 651 -6.54 -13.65 -24.09
CA GLY A 651 -5.92 -14.78 -24.78
C GLY A 651 -5.41 -14.40 -26.16
N LYS A 652 -4.19 -14.82 -26.50
CA LYS A 652 -3.58 -14.63 -27.83
C LYS A 652 -3.25 -15.98 -28.45
N ILE A 653 -3.68 -16.18 -29.70
CA ILE A 653 -3.35 -17.35 -30.51
C ILE A 653 -2.12 -16.99 -31.36
N PRO A 654 -0.96 -17.64 -31.21
CA PRO A 654 0.18 -17.42 -32.10
C PRO A 654 -0.11 -17.97 -33.50
N LEU A 655 0.55 -17.46 -34.55
CA LEU A 655 0.53 -18.16 -35.84
C LEU A 655 1.44 -19.39 -35.73
N ALA A 656 1.10 -20.49 -36.40
CA ALA A 656 1.98 -21.66 -36.44
C ALA A 656 3.37 -21.33 -37.02
N MET A 657 3.47 -20.30 -37.88
CA MET A 657 4.74 -19.72 -38.36
C MET A 657 5.63 -19.15 -37.25
N ASP A 658 5.04 -18.56 -36.21
CA ASP A 658 5.78 -17.95 -35.10
C ASP A 658 6.40 -19.02 -34.17
N LEU A 659 6.02 -20.29 -34.35
CA LEU A 659 6.46 -21.45 -33.56
C LEU A 659 7.48 -22.34 -34.31
N LEU A 660 7.90 -21.94 -35.51
CA LEU A 660 8.90 -22.68 -36.30
C LEU A 660 10.31 -22.19 -36.02
N HIS A 661 11.30 -23.08 -36.17
CA HIS A 661 12.71 -22.70 -36.08
C HIS A 661 13.17 -21.98 -37.36
N ASP A 662 14.10 -21.03 -37.22
CA ASP A 662 14.71 -20.25 -38.31
C ASP A 662 15.29 -21.09 -39.47
N ASP A 663 15.68 -22.35 -39.19
CA ASP A 663 16.23 -23.30 -40.17
C ASP A 663 15.14 -24.09 -40.95
N CYS A 664 13.87 -24.03 -40.54
CA CYS A 664 12.74 -24.54 -41.33
C CYS A 664 12.65 -23.80 -42.67
N ARG A 665 12.05 -24.47 -43.68
CA ARG A 665 12.01 -23.98 -45.05
C ARG A 665 10.57 -23.82 -45.56
N VAL A 666 10.34 -22.76 -46.35
CA VAL A 666 9.10 -22.48 -47.08
C VAL A 666 9.18 -23.09 -48.48
N ASN A 667 8.13 -23.78 -48.90
CA ASN A 667 8.07 -24.54 -50.16
C ASN A 667 6.97 -24.01 -51.11
N ASP A 668 6.25 -22.94 -50.75
CA ASP A 668 5.19 -22.32 -51.54
C ASP A 668 5.70 -21.74 -52.88
N GLU A 669 5.74 -22.56 -53.94
CA GLU A 669 6.38 -22.21 -55.22
C GLU A 669 5.85 -20.90 -55.83
N ALA A 670 4.53 -20.67 -55.80
CA ALA A 670 3.91 -19.46 -56.33
C ALA A 670 4.37 -18.19 -55.57
N LEU A 671 4.40 -18.26 -54.23
CA LEU A 671 4.84 -17.17 -53.36
C LEU A 671 6.32 -16.87 -53.56
N LEU A 672 7.15 -17.91 -53.65
CA LEU A 672 8.59 -17.76 -53.88
C LEU A 672 8.90 -17.20 -55.27
N ASN A 673 8.10 -17.51 -56.29
CA ASN A 673 8.23 -16.91 -57.61
C ASN A 673 7.85 -15.42 -57.64
N GLU A 674 6.82 -15.00 -56.90
CA GLU A 674 6.48 -13.57 -56.71
C GLU A 674 7.61 -12.79 -56.00
N ILE A 675 8.19 -13.37 -54.95
CA ILE A 675 9.32 -12.79 -54.22
C ILE A 675 10.56 -12.69 -55.13
N ARG A 676 10.87 -13.75 -55.91
CA ARG A 676 11.95 -13.74 -56.91
C ARG A 676 11.73 -12.65 -57.97
N ALA A 677 10.51 -12.47 -58.45
CA ALA A 677 10.17 -11.39 -59.39
C ALA A 677 10.36 -9.99 -58.74
N SER A 678 9.94 -9.81 -57.49
CA SER A 678 10.15 -8.57 -56.73
C SER A 678 11.65 -8.26 -56.53
N MET A 679 12.47 -9.29 -56.23
CA MET A 679 13.92 -9.17 -56.15
C MET A 679 14.54 -8.79 -57.50
N GLN A 680 14.11 -9.41 -58.61
CA GLN A 680 14.56 -9.04 -59.95
C GLN A 680 14.20 -7.59 -60.31
N ALA A 681 12.97 -7.15 -60.02
CA ALA A 681 12.52 -5.79 -60.29
C ALA A 681 13.35 -4.74 -59.53
N ARG A 682 13.75 -5.02 -58.29
CA ARG A 682 14.51 -4.08 -57.45
C ARG A 682 16.03 -4.09 -57.70
N TYR A 683 16.62 -5.24 -57.99
CA TYR A 683 18.08 -5.42 -58.10
C TYR A 683 18.57 -5.77 -59.53
N GLY A 684 17.68 -5.78 -60.53
CA GLY A 684 17.96 -6.06 -61.94
C GLY A 684 18.19 -7.54 -62.27
N SER A 685 18.78 -8.31 -61.36
CA SER A 685 18.92 -9.78 -61.48
C SER A 685 18.93 -10.46 -60.11
N LEU A 686 18.55 -11.75 -60.08
CA LEU A 686 18.63 -12.55 -58.85
C LEU A 686 20.06 -12.65 -58.31
N SER A 687 21.08 -12.72 -59.18
CA SER A 687 22.48 -12.80 -58.74
C SER A 687 22.91 -11.56 -57.98
N VAL A 688 22.56 -10.38 -58.49
CA VAL A 688 22.82 -9.10 -57.80
C VAL A 688 22.00 -9.01 -56.51
N ALA A 689 20.74 -9.47 -56.51
CA ALA A 689 19.91 -9.49 -55.31
C ALA A 689 20.52 -10.34 -54.19
N TYR A 690 20.87 -11.61 -54.43
CA TYR A 690 21.47 -12.48 -53.42
C TYR A 690 22.80 -11.92 -52.89
N GLN A 691 23.65 -11.38 -53.78
CA GLN A 691 24.92 -10.75 -53.40
C GLN A 691 24.70 -9.50 -52.54
N ALA A 692 23.80 -8.59 -52.93
CA ALA A 692 23.49 -7.37 -52.19
C ALA A 692 22.87 -7.66 -50.81
N LEU A 693 22.09 -8.74 -50.71
CA LEU A 693 21.48 -9.19 -49.46
C LEU A 693 22.44 -10.02 -48.60
N GLY A 694 23.67 -10.30 -49.04
CA GLY A 694 24.62 -11.15 -48.31
C GLY A 694 24.07 -12.56 -48.04
N LEU A 695 23.41 -13.13 -49.05
CA LEU A 695 22.78 -14.45 -49.03
C LEU A 695 23.48 -15.35 -50.06
N GLN A 696 23.56 -16.66 -49.76
CA GLN A 696 24.02 -17.63 -50.76
C GLN A 696 22.92 -17.85 -51.81
N GLN A 697 23.30 -17.95 -53.09
CA GLN A 697 22.36 -18.41 -54.11
C GLN A 697 21.94 -19.86 -53.81
N PRO A 698 20.63 -20.16 -53.77
CA PRO A 698 20.18 -21.54 -53.61
C PRO A 698 20.54 -22.38 -54.84
N ASP A 699 20.75 -23.68 -54.64
CA ASP A 699 20.87 -24.64 -55.74
C ASP A 699 19.60 -24.57 -56.60
N PRO A 700 19.68 -24.43 -57.95
CA PRO A 700 18.52 -24.39 -58.83
C PRO A 700 17.54 -25.57 -58.70
N ARG A 701 17.98 -26.69 -58.10
CA ARG A 701 17.17 -27.88 -57.83
C ARG A 701 16.40 -27.82 -56.50
N VAL A 702 16.68 -26.83 -55.65
CA VAL A 702 16.02 -26.63 -54.35
C VAL A 702 15.03 -25.48 -54.48
N ALA A 703 13.75 -25.82 -54.62
CA ALA A 703 12.68 -24.83 -54.83
C ALA A 703 12.39 -23.97 -53.58
N SER A 704 12.80 -24.42 -52.39
CA SER A 704 12.47 -23.84 -51.08
C SER A 704 13.53 -22.88 -50.52
N ILE A 705 13.16 -22.06 -49.54
CA ILE A 705 14.03 -21.08 -48.85
C ILE A 705 13.91 -21.20 -47.32
N SER A 706 14.96 -20.92 -46.54
CA SER A 706 14.85 -20.90 -45.08
C SER A 706 13.98 -19.73 -44.58
N LEU A 707 13.35 -19.87 -43.41
CA LEU A 707 12.59 -18.78 -42.78
C LEU A 707 13.49 -17.57 -42.50
N LYS A 708 14.71 -17.80 -42.04
CA LYS A 708 15.73 -16.77 -41.81
C LYS A 708 16.04 -15.95 -43.07
N ASP A 709 16.29 -16.62 -44.20
CA ASP A 709 16.63 -15.94 -45.46
C ASP A 709 15.40 -15.24 -46.06
N LEU A 710 14.22 -15.87 -45.96
CA LEU A 710 12.96 -15.30 -46.40
C LEU A 710 12.64 -14.01 -45.64
N ARG A 711 12.72 -14.02 -44.31
CA ARG A 711 12.51 -12.84 -43.46
C ARG A 711 13.43 -11.70 -43.87
N ARG A 712 14.73 -11.99 -44.05
CA ARG A 712 15.73 -11.00 -44.49
C ARG A 712 15.41 -10.41 -45.87
N ILE A 713 14.91 -11.22 -46.82
CA ILE A 713 14.45 -10.73 -48.13
C ILE A 713 13.24 -9.81 -47.98
N VAL A 714 12.23 -10.22 -47.20
CA VAL A 714 10.97 -9.48 -47.01
C VAL A 714 11.23 -8.11 -46.37
N GLU A 715 12.02 -8.07 -45.29
CA GLU A 715 12.44 -6.84 -44.62
C GLU A 715 13.19 -5.90 -45.58
N GLN A 716 14.13 -6.43 -46.38
CA GLN A 716 14.90 -5.63 -47.34
C GLN A 716 14.07 -5.17 -48.55
N LEU A 717 13.06 -5.94 -48.97
CA LEU A 717 12.08 -5.52 -49.97
C LEU A 717 11.13 -4.43 -49.43
N GLY A 718 11.08 -4.19 -48.12
CA GLY A 718 10.17 -3.25 -47.47
C GLY A 718 8.74 -3.77 -47.35
N GLN A 719 8.57 -5.09 -47.35
CA GLN A 719 7.26 -5.77 -47.21
C GLN A 719 7.01 -6.15 -45.75
N SER A 720 5.74 -6.27 -45.36
CA SER A 720 5.37 -6.65 -43.99
C SER A 720 5.63 -8.13 -43.71
N TRP A 721 6.41 -8.41 -42.65
CA TRP A 721 6.64 -9.79 -42.21
C TRP A 721 5.37 -10.46 -41.65
N ASP A 722 4.52 -9.71 -40.96
CA ASP A 722 3.26 -10.23 -40.41
C ASP A 722 2.22 -10.55 -41.49
N GLU A 723 2.26 -9.84 -42.63
CA GLU A 723 1.48 -10.22 -43.81
C GLU A 723 2.08 -11.46 -44.47
N MET A 724 3.40 -11.53 -44.63
CA MET A 724 4.07 -12.67 -45.26
C MET A 724 3.82 -13.97 -44.51
N LYS A 725 3.87 -13.97 -43.16
CA LYS A 725 3.55 -15.15 -42.34
C LYS A 725 2.16 -15.73 -42.60
N ARG A 726 1.19 -14.90 -43.00
CA ARG A 726 -0.19 -15.35 -43.33
C ARG A 726 -0.33 -15.92 -44.75
N ARG A 727 0.69 -15.76 -45.59
CA ARG A 727 0.72 -16.22 -46.99
C ARG A 727 1.45 -17.55 -47.19
N VAL A 728 2.30 -17.93 -46.25
CA VAL A 728 3.01 -19.22 -46.24
C VAL A 728 2.03 -20.34 -45.90
N THR A 729 2.01 -21.40 -46.70
CA THR A 729 1.11 -22.56 -46.49
C THR A 729 1.83 -23.91 -46.45
N ASP A 730 2.98 -24.05 -47.12
CA ASP A 730 3.74 -25.31 -47.20
C ASP A 730 5.17 -25.16 -46.64
N VAL A 731 5.48 -25.92 -45.59
CA VAL A 731 6.75 -25.85 -44.85
C VAL A 731 7.43 -27.21 -44.68
N SER A 732 8.76 -27.22 -44.56
CA SER A 732 9.59 -28.42 -44.42
C SER A 732 10.72 -28.17 -43.39
N PRO A 733 11.34 -29.22 -42.81
CA PRO A 733 12.44 -29.04 -41.87
C PRO A 733 13.73 -28.63 -42.60
N ALA A 734 14.83 -28.45 -41.86
CA ALA A 734 16.07 -27.87 -42.40
C ALA A 734 16.66 -28.62 -43.61
N ASN A 735 16.48 -29.95 -43.67
CA ASN A 735 16.89 -30.77 -44.82
C ASN A 735 15.98 -30.64 -46.06
N GLY A 736 14.84 -29.94 -45.97
CA GLY A 736 13.87 -29.72 -47.04
C GLY A 736 12.80 -30.80 -47.24
N TYR A 737 12.74 -31.87 -46.43
CA TYR A 737 11.78 -32.96 -46.58
C TYR A 737 11.42 -33.68 -45.26
N PRO A 738 10.14 -34.00 -44.99
CA PRO A 738 8.97 -33.80 -45.85
C PRO A 738 8.45 -32.36 -45.86
N SER A 739 7.86 -31.95 -46.98
CA SER A 739 6.97 -30.78 -46.99
C SER A 739 5.62 -31.17 -46.41
N MET A 740 5.06 -30.31 -45.58
CA MET A 740 3.77 -30.47 -44.91
C MET A 740 3.04 -29.14 -44.90
N LYS A 741 1.72 -29.17 -45.02
CA LYS A 741 0.91 -27.98 -44.83
C LYS A 741 0.99 -27.49 -43.39
N LEU A 742 1.10 -26.18 -43.26
CA LEU A 742 1.10 -25.53 -41.97
C LEU A 742 -0.32 -25.65 -41.34
N PRO A 743 -0.46 -26.25 -40.15
CA PRO A 743 -1.77 -26.38 -39.51
C PRO A 743 -2.25 -25.03 -38.95
N GLU A 744 -3.55 -24.82 -38.96
CA GLU A 744 -4.18 -23.83 -38.10
C GLU A 744 -4.09 -24.31 -36.63
N ILE A 745 -3.80 -23.38 -35.71
CA ILE A 745 -3.82 -23.67 -34.28
C ILE A 745 -5.26 -23.54 -33.81
N THR A 746 -5.90 -24.66 -33.53
CA THR A 746 -7.30 -24.76 -33.10
C THR A 746 -7.42 -25.43 -31.73
N SER A 747 -8.56 -25.28 -31.06
CA SER A 747 -8.86 -26.02 -29.82
C SER A 747 -8.80 -27.55 -30.01
N ASP A 748 -9.14 -28.06 -31.20
CA ASP A 748 -8.99 -29.49 -31.53
C ASP A 748 -7.53 -29.93 -31.59
N LEU A 749 -6.62 -29.11 -32.14
CA LEU A 749 -5.18 -29.37 -32.10
C LEU A 749 -4.66 -29.37 -30.65
N LEU A 750 -5.14 -28.45 -29.80
CA LEU A 750 -4.77 -28.42 -28.39
C LEU A 750 -5.30 -29.65 -27.64
N TYR A 751 -6.51 -30.13 -27.93
CA TYR A 751 -7.02 -31.41 -27.42
C TYR A 751 -6.15 -32.60 -27.85
N LEU A 752 -5.71 -32.64 -29.12
CA LEU A 752 -4.77 -33.66 -29.60
C LEU A 752 -3.44 -33.62 -28.83
N LEU A 753 -2.90 -32.42 -28.59
CA LEU A 753 -1.70 -32.22 -27.77
C LEU A 753 -1.93 -32.67 -26.31
N GLY A 754 -3.13 -32.50 -25.75
CA GLY A 754 -3.50 -33.00 -24.41
C GLY A 754 -3.56 -34.54 -24.33
N LEU A 755 -4.05 -35.21 -25.38
CA LEU A 755 -3.98 -36.67 -25.50
C LEU A 755 -2.53 -37.16 -25.64
N ILE A 756 -1.70 -36.45 -26.41
CA ILE A 756 -0.25 -36.71 -26.47
C ILE A 756 0.41 -36.46 -25.12
N ALA A 757 -0.09 -35.48 -24.35
CA ALA A 757 0.46 -35.08 -23.07
C ALA A 757 0.26 -36.11 -21.93
N SER A 758 -0.60 -37.10 -22.15
CA SER A 758 -0.91 -38.18 -21.20
C SER A 758 -0.43 -39.53 -21.74
N ASP A 759 -1.24 -40.18 -22.58
CA ASP A 759 -1.01 -41.52 -23.14
C ASP A 759 -0.05 -41.53 -24.37
N GLY A 760 0.59 -40.39 -24.66
CA GLY A 760 1.45 -40.20 -25.82
C GLY A 760 2.95 -40.18 -25.54
N SER A 761 3.72 -40.18 -26.61
CA SER A 761 5.15 -39.87 -26.57
C SER A 761 5.61 -39.25 -27.88
N LEU A 762 6.33 -38.14 -27.78
CA LEU A 762 7.06 -37.51 -28.88
C LEU A 762 8.56 -37.75 -28.73
N GLY A 763 9.31 -37.82 -29.83
CA GLY A 763 10.76 -38.00 -29.76
C GLY A 763 11.48 -37.71 -31.07
N TRP A 764 12.38 -36.74 -31.02
CA TRP A 764 13.21 -36.31 -32.15
C TRP A 764 14.20 -37.39 -32.62
N GLN A 765 14.39 -37.47 -33.94
CA GLN A 765 15.41 -38.25 -34.64
C GLN A 765 16.22 -37.31 -35.53
N GLY A 766 17.25 -36.68 -34.95
CA GLY A 766 17.80 -35.46 -35.52
C GLY A 766 16.78 -34.32 -35.42
N ARG A 767 16.94 -33.25 -36.22
CA ARG A 767 16.04 -32.09 -36.22
C ARG A 767 14.84 -32.23 -37.17
N ASP A 768 14.88 -33.19 -38.10
CA ASP A 768 13.94 -33.21 -39.22
C ASP A 768 12.77 -34.20 -39.05
N GLN A 769 12.80 -35.07 -38.03
CA GLN A 769 11.78 -36.10 -37.82
C GLN A 769 11.45 -36.24 -36.34
N CYS A 770 10.21 -35.91 -35.95
CA CYS A 770 9.69 -36.25 -34.63
C CYS A 770 8.80 -37.49 -34.72
N ARG A 771 9.16 -38.54 -33.98
CA ARG A 771 8.33 -39.75 -33.85
C ARG A 771 7.15 -39.47 -32.93
N VAL A 772 5.95 -39.73 -33.42
CA VAL A 772 4.70 -39.63 -32.67
C VAL A 772 4.25 -41.04 -32.31
N ASN A 773 3.91 -41.28 -31.05
CA ASN A 773 3.16 -42.46 -30.63
C ASN A 773 2.03 -42.06 -29.67
N PHE A 774 0.90 -42.76 -29.73
CA PHE A 774 -0.21 -42.67 -28.77
C PHE A 774 -0.74 -44.08 -28.51
N THR A 775 -0.80 -44.49 -27.24
CA THR A 775 -1.23 -45.85 -26.85
C THR A 775 -2.51 -45.77 -26.04
N ASN A 776 -3.61 -46.39 -26.48
CA ASN A 776 -4.82 -46.45 -25.65
C ASN A 776 -5.60 -47.76 -25.87
N THR A 777 -6.47 -48.12 -24.92
CA THR A 777 -7.39 -49.29 -25.00
C THR A 777 -8.77 -48.92 -25.55
N ASN A 778 -9.11 -47.63 -25.57
CA ASN A 778 -10.40 -47.12 -26.02
C ASN A 778 -10.40 -46.86 -27.54
N ALA A 779 -11.24 -47.60 -28.28
CA ALA A 779 -11.35 -47.48 -29.74
C ALA A 779 -11.79 -46.08 -30.21
N GLU A 780 -12.74 -45.47 -29.51
CA GLU A 780 -13.33 -44.17 -29.87
C GLU A 780 -12.33 -43.02 -29.66
N LEU A 781 -11.45 -43.11 -28.65
CA LEU A 781 -10.32 -42.18 -28.51
C LEU A 781 -9.28 -42.34 -29.61
N LEU A 782 -8.97 -43.57 -30.04
CA LEU A 782 -8.05 -43.82 -31.15
C LEU A 782 -8.60 -43.27 -32.48
N GLU A 783 -9.91 -43.38 -32.69
CA GLU A 783 -10.61 -42.80 -33.84
C GLU A 783 -10.63 -41.28 -33.78
N ALA A 784 -10.97 -40.68 -32.62
CA ALA A 784 -10.91 -39.24 -32.41
C ALA A 784 -9.49 -38.67 -32.65
N PHE A 785 -8.45 -39.30 -32.10
CA PHE A 785 -7.06 -38.93 -32.32
C PHE A 785 -6.71 -38.96 -33.82
N THR A 786 -7.07 -40.05 -34.51
CA THR A 786 -6.80 -40.22 -35.95
C THR A 786 -7.52 -39.18 -36.79
N ALA A 787 -8.78 -38.86 -36.48
CA ALA A 787 -9.59 -37.88 -37.19
C ALA A 787 -9.02 -36.46 -37.05
N ILE A 788 -8.73 -36.02 -35.81
CA ILE A 788 -8.16 -34.70 -35.55
C ILE A 788 -6.78 -34.56 -36.20
N TYR A 789 -5.93 -35.58 -36.04
CA TYR A 789 -4.59 -35.61 -36.63
C TYR A 789 -4.67 -35.47 -38.15
N LYS A 790 -5.53 -36.25 -38.82
CA LYS A 790 -5.69 -36.18 -40.29
C LYS A 790 -6.25 -34.84 -40.76
N SER A 791 -7.07 -34.17 -39.94
CA SER A 791 -7.62 -32.85 -40.26
C SER A 791 -6.56 -31.75 -40.24
N HIS A 792 -5.60 -31.81 -39.30
CA HIS A 792 -4.55 -30.79 -39.15
C HIS A 792 -3.28 -31.12 -39.95
N PHE A 793 -3.01 -32.41 -40.19
CA PHE A 793 -1.83 -32.89 -40.90
C PHE A 793 -2.23 -33.81 -42.06
N PRO A 794 -2.91 -33.29 -43.11
CA PRO A 794 -3.44 -34.10 -44.21
C PRO A 794 -2.35 -34.83 -45.00
N ASP A 795 -1.13 -34.29 -45.01
CA ASP A 795 0.03 -34.85 -45.73
C ASP A 795 0.77 -35.92 -44.91
N ALA A 796 0.31 -36.24 -43.70
CA ALA A 796 0.89 -37.23 -42.81
C ALA A 796 -0.12 -38.33 -42.44
N ALA A 797 0.37 -39.57 -42.30
CA ALA A 797 -0.44 -40.71 -41.90
C ALA A 797 0.09 -41.39 -40.63
N LEU A 798 -0.82 -41.93 -39.84
CA LEU A 798 -0.51 -42.76 -38.67
C LEU A 798 -0.75 -44.24 -39.01
N GLY A 799 0.22 -45.10 -38.69
CA GLY A 799 0.01 -46.54 -38.63
C GLY A 799 -0.72 -46.92 -37.35
N LYS A 800 -1.58 -47.94 -37.41
CA LYS A 800 -2.24 -48.56 -36.24
C LYS A 800 -1.75 -50.00 -36.08
N ARG A 801 -1.35 -50.41 -34.88
CA ARG A 801 -0.99 -51.81 -34.56
C ARG A 801 -1.53 -52.22 -33.19
N ALA A 802 -1.86 -53.50 -33.03
CA ALA A 802 -2.16 -54.06 -31.72
C ALA A 802 -0.89 -54.12 -30.85
N LYS A 803 -1.05 -53.89 -29.55
CA LYS A 803 0.01 -53.92 -28.53
C LYS A 803 -0.50 -54.71 -27.33
N ARG A 804 0.36 -55.56 -26.76
CA ARG A 804 0.12 -56.17 -25.45
C ARG A 804 1.02 -55.50 -24.43
N SER A 805 0.46 -54.57 -23.67
CA SER A 805 1.17 -53.94 -22.57
C SER A 805 1.38 -54.94 -21.43
N THR A 806 2.61 -55.02 -20.93
CA THR A 806 2.95 -55.73 -19.70
C THR A 806 3.61 -54.75 -18.73
N GLY A 807 3.10 -54.67 -17.51
CA GLY A 807 3.61 -53.81 -16.45
C GLY A 807 4.13 -54.62 -15.26
N ARG A 808 4.76 -53.95 -14.30
CA ARG A 808 5.05 -54.53 -12.98
C ARG A 808 4.43 -53.66 -11.89
N VAL A 809 3.63 -54.26 -11.02
CA VAL A 809 3.08 -53.64 -9.82
C VAL A 809 3.47 -54.52 -8.63
N ASP A 810 4.11 -53.94 -7.63
CA ASP A 810 4.63 -54.64 -6.44
C ASP A 810 5.43 -55.92 -6.78
N GLY A 811 6.28 -55.83 -7.82
CA GLY A 811 7.11 -56.93 -8.33
C GLY A 811 6.38 -57.97 -9.19
N ARG A 812 5.04 -57.95 -9.24
CA ARG A 812 4.24 -58.89 -10.05
C ARG A 812 4.10 -58.41 -11.49
N LEU A 813 4.34 -59.30 -12.45
CA LEU A 813 4.09 -59.01 -13.87
C LEU A 813 2.58 -59.02 -14.12
N ILE A 814 2.04 -57.88 -14.54
CA ILE A 814 0.64 -57.73 -14.97
C ILE A 814 0.63 -57.65 -16.49
N VAL A 815 -0.09 -58.56 -17.14
CA VAL A 815 -0.38 -58.51 -18.58
C VAL A 815 -1.75 -57.86 -18.74
N SER A 816 -1.88 -56.88 -19.66
CA SER A 816 -3.18 -56.27 -19.94
C SER A 816 -4.21 -57.32 -20.38
N THR A 817 -5.37 -57.34 -19.71
CA THR A 817 -6.51 -58.19 -20.06
C THR A 817 -7.37 -57.60 -21.17
N GLN A 818 -7.11 -56.35 -21.56
CA GLN A 818 -7.73 -55.67 -22.70
C GLN A 818 -6.67 -55.44 -23.78
N ASP A 819 -7.07 -55.59 -25.04
CA ASP A 819 -6.21 -55.24 -26.17
C ASP A 819 -6.01 -53.71 -26.22
N SER A 820 -4.75 -53.28 -26.34
CA SER A 820 -4.42 -51.88 -26.58
C SER A 820 -3.88 -51.71 -28.01
N PHE A 821 -3.98 -50.50 -28.55
CA PHE A 821 -3.46 -50.19 -29.87
C PHE A 821 -2.47 -49.02 -29.78
N ASP A 822 -1.36 -49.14 -30.51
CA ASP A 822 -0.48 -48.03 -30.83
C ASP A 822 -0.96 -47.36 -32.12
N LEU A 823 -1.17 -46.05 -32.06
CA LEU A 823 -1.01 -45.18 -33.22
C LEU A 823 0.44 -44.70 -33.26
N TYR A 824 1.08 -44.74 -34.44
CA TYR A 824 2.49 -44.34 -34.59
C TYR A 824 2.76 -43.68 -35.95
N GLY A 825 3.66 -42.71 -36.00
CA GLY A 825 4.06 -42.02 -37.23
C GLY A 825 5.25 -41.08 -37.03
N ASN A 826 5.57 -40.29 -38.05
CA ASN A 826 6.56 -39.21 -37.99
C ASN A 826 5.91 -37.90 -38.44
N ASN A 827 6.08 -36.83 -37.67
CA ASN A 827 5.53 -35.51 -37.97
C ASN A 827 6.36 -34.42 -37.28
N PHE A 828 7.18 -33.70 -38.05
CA PHE A 828 8.08 -32.68 -37.49
C PHE A 828 7.30 -31.45 -37.00
N LEU A 829 6.24 -31.03 -37.71
CA LEU A 829 5.41 -29.88 -37.30
C LEU A 829 4.69 -30.14 -35.97
N LEU A 830 4.07 -31.31 -35.81
CA LEU A 830 3.47 -31.69 -34.53
C LEU A 830 4.52 -31.74 -33.40
N GLY A 831 5.77 -32.12 -33.71
CA GLY A 831 6.90 -32.02 -32.80
C GLY A 831 7.17 -30.58 -32.36
N LEU A 832 7.43 -29.67 -33.31
CA LEU A 832 7.71 -28.26 -33.04
C LEU A 832 6.58 -27.60 -32.25
N LEU A 833 5.33 -27.79 -32.68
CA LEU A 833 4.16 -27.21 -32.02
C LEU A 833 3.99 -27.73 -30.58
N ALA A 834 4.19 -29.03 -30.35
CA ALA A 834 4.15 -29.62 -29.01
C ALA A 834 5.24 -29.01 -28.10
N GLU A 835 6.47 -28.88 -28.60
CA GLU A 835 7.60 -28.28 -27.88
C GLU A 835 7.34 -26.81 -27.55
N SER A 836 6.80 -26.04 -28.50
CA SER A 836 6.39 -24.64 -28.31
C SER A 836 5.29 -24.49 -27.26
N PHE A 837 4.38 -25.47 -27.14
CA PHE A 837 3.34 -25.50 -26.11
C PHE A 837 3.75 -26.20 -24.80
N GLY A 838 5.03 -26.59 -24.65
CA GLY A 838 5.58 -27.14 -23.41
C GLY A 838 5.25 -28.62 -23.16
N VAL A 839 4.81 -29.35 -24.19
CA VAL A 839 4.60 -30.81 -24.16
C VAL A 839 5.96 -31.50 -24.26
N ARG A 840 6.30 -32.29 -23.24
CA ARG A 840 7.63 -32.88 -23.02
C ARG A 840 8.05 -33.86 -24.13
N MET A 841 9.27 -33.69 -24.65
CA MET A 841 9.93 -34.63 -25.55
C MET A 841 10.61 -35.79 -24.81
N ARG A 842 10.71 -36.95 -25.49
CA ARG A 842 11.38 -38.14 -24.93
C ARG A 842 12.88 -37.87 -24.71
N GLY A 843 13.24 -37.67 -23.45
CA GLY A 843 14.62 -37.39 -23.00
C GLY A 843 14.68 -36.22 -22.01
N GLU A 844 13.67 -35.35 -22.04
CA GLU A 844 13.50 -34.25 -21.10
C GLU A 844 12.94 -34.72 -19.75
N GLN A 845 13.19 -33.94 -18.69
CA GLN A 845 12.80 -34.32 -17.32
C GLN A 845 11.43 -33.76 -16.90
N THR A 846 11.10 -32.52 -17.28
CA THR A 846 9.90 -31.78 -16.80
C THR A 846 9.04 -31.28 -17.95
N TRP A 847 7.86 -30.75 -17.63
CA TRP A 847 6.94 -30.14 -18.60
C TRP A 847 6.82 -28.62 -18.39
N ASP A 848 6.79 -27.86 -19.48
CA ASP A 848 6.70 -26.41 -19.44
C ASP A 848 5.32 -25.87 -19.87
N LEU A 849 4.27 -26.45 -19.29
CA LEU A 849 2.87 -26.08 -19.58
C LEU A 849 2.50 -24.61 -19.22
N ALA A 850 3.42 -23.84 -18.64
CA ALA A 850 3.26 -22.40 -18.42
C ALA A 850 3.06 -21.64 -19.75
N ARG A 851 3.63 -22.15 -20.86
CA ARG A 851 3.46 -21.60 -22.22
C ARG A 851 2.01 -21.57 -22.72
N LEU A 852 1.12 -22.34 -22.10
CA LEU A 852 -0.32 -22.37 -22.43
C LEU A 852 -1.12 -21.26 -21.73
N VAL A 853 -0.56 -20.56 -20.73
CA VAL A 853 -1.28 -19.58 -19.89
C VAL A 853 -1.83 -18.40 -20.71
N SER A 854 -1.12 -17.99 -21.75
CA SER A 854 -1.52 -16.89 -22.64
C SER A 854 -2.56 -17.26 -23.71
N LEU A 855 -2.96 -18.53 -23.80
CA LEU A 855 -3.98 -18.95 -24.77
C LEU A 855 -5.41 -18.54 -24.31
N PRO A 856 -6.39 -18.54 -25.23
CA PRO A 856 -7.81 -18.42 -24.89
C PRO A 856 -8.32 -19.57 -24.01
N GLU A 857 -9.38 -19.31 -23.23
CA GLU A 857 -9.90 -20.28 -22.25
C GLU A 857 -10.41 -21.58 -22.89
N ASP A 858 -10.99 -21.55 -24.09
CA ASP A 858 -11.45 -22.74 -24.82
C ASP A 858 -10.30 -23.63 -25.32
N TYR A 859 -9.15 -23.03 -25.67
CA TYR A 859 -7.93 -23.75 -26.06
C TYR A 859 -7.31 -24.47 -24.86
N ILE A 860 -7.26 -23.78 -23.70
CA ILE A 860 -6.80 -24.35 -22.43
C ILE A 860 -7.74 -25.47 -21.98
N ALA A 861 -9.06 -25.26 -22.04
CA ALA A 861 -10.05 -26.28 -21.69
C ALA A 861 -9.97 -27.51 -22.59
N ALA A 862 -9.68 -27.34 -23.89
CA ALA A 862 -9.50 -28.43 -24.82
C ALA A 862 -8.23 -29.25 -24.52
N PHE A 863 -7.09 -28.59 -24.28
CA PHE A 863 -5.86 -29.26 -23.85
C PHE A 863 -6.05 -30.06 -22.55
N LEU A 864 -6.67 -29.45 -21.54
CA LEU A 864 -6.98 -30.14 -20.28
C LEU A 864 -7.98 -31.30 -20.45
N SER A 865 -8.92 -31.19 -21.39
CA SER A 865 -9.83 -32.29 -21.74
C SER A 865 -9.09 -33.47 -22.38
N GLY A 866 -8.05 -33.21 -23.19
CA GLY A 866 -7.16 -34.25 -23.72
C GLY A 866 -6.39 -34.98 -22.61
N ILE A 867 -5.81 -34.24 -21.64
CA ILE A 867 -5.14 -34.85 -20.48
C ILE A 867 -6.13 -35.64 -19.62
N LEU A 868 -7.35 -35.12 -19.42
CA LEU A 868 -8.40 -35.85 -18.70
C LEU A 868 -8.75 -37.17 -19.40
N ASP A 869 -8.78 -37.18 -20.74
CA ASP A 869 -9.25 -38.33 -21.51
C ASP A 869 -8.25 -39.47 -21.64
N GLY A 870 -6.95 -39.19 -21.64
CA GLY A 870 -5.92 -40.19 -21.35
C GLY A 870 -5.89 -40.56 -19.86
N ASP A 871 -4.98 -39.95 -19.11
CA ASP A 871 -4.62 -40.34 -17.73
C ASP A 871 -5.59 -39.87 -16.62
N GLY A 872 -6.39 -38.84 -16.87
CA GLY A 872 -7.29 -38.31 -15.83
C GLY A 872 -8.46 -39.22 -15.48
N SER A 873 -9.05 -39.01 -14.30
CA SER A 873 -10.23 -39.76 -13.81
C SER A 873 -11.34 -38.80 -13.41
N VAL A 874 -12.57 -39.09 -13.83
CA VAL A 874 -13.79 -38.44 -13.32
C VAL A 874 -14.74 -39.52 -12.80
N ARG A 875 -15.37 -39.26 -11.65
CA ARG A 875 -16.28 -40.20 -10.98
C ARG A 875 -17.45 -39.44 -10.36
N LEU A 876 -18.62 -40.04 -10.46
CA LEU A 876 -19.86 -39.61 -9.81
C LEU A 876 -20.33 -40.77 -8.92
N ARG A 877 -20.57 -40.50 -7.63
CA ARG A 877 -21.04 -41.49 -6.66
C ARG A 877 -22.39 -41.02 -6.10
N GLU A 878 -23.40 -41.87 -6.25
CA GLU A 878 -24.78 -41.62 -5.81
C GLU A 878 -25.05 -42.53 -4.59
N ASN A 879 -24.75 -42.01 -3.40
CA ASN A 879 -25.05 -42.64 -2.10
C ASN A 879 -26.20 -41.86 -1.43
N ASN A 880 -26.24 -41.74 -0.10
CA ASN A 880 -27.14 -40.83 0.62
C ASN A 880 -26.99 -39.35 0.20
N TRP A 881 -25.84 -38.99 -0.38
CA TRP A 881 -25.55 -37.70 -0.99
C TRP A 881 -24.79 -37.93 -2.31
N THR A 882 -25.03 -37.08 -3.30
CA THR A 882 -24.33 -37.12 -4.59
C THR A 882 -22.97 -36.45 -4.46
N THR A 883 -21.89 -37.19 -4.72
CA THR A 883 -20.51 -36.66 -4.67
C THR A 883 -19.82 -36.87 -6.02
N ALA A 884 -19.08 -35.85 -6.45
CA ALA A 884 -18.35 -35.87 -7.71
C ALA A 884 -16.87 -35.49 -7.47
N GLU A 885 -15.98 -36.27 -8.06
CA GLU A 885 -14.53 -36.09 -7.99
C GLU A 885 -13.94 -36.20 -9.40
N CYS A 886 -13.00 -35.32 -9.72
CA CYS A 886 -12.19 -35.42 -10.93
C CYS A 886 -10.75 -35.08 -10.57
N TYR A 887 -9.79 -35.80 -11.14
CA TYR A 887 -8.38 -35.51 -10.90
C TYR A 887 -7.50 -35.83 -12.11
N PHE A 888 -6.50 -34.98 -12.29
CA PHE A 888 -5.35 -35.21 -13.15
C PHE A 888 -4.23 -35.80 -12.29
N SER A 889 -3.52 -36.82 -12.80
CA SER A 889 -2.38 -37.43 -12.10
C SER A 889 -1.12 -37.26 -12.94
N HIS A 890 -0.02 -36.83 -12.34
CA HIS A 890 1.25 -36.68 -13.06
C HIS A 890 2.45 -36.90 -12.12
N GLN A 891 3.61 -37.31 -12.65
CA GLN A 891 4.80 -37.60 -11.82
C GLN A 891 5.64 -36.36 -11.51
N ASP A 892 5.68 -35.39 -12.44
CA ASP A 892 6.35 -34.09 -12.28
C ASP A 892 5.44 -33.10 -11.52
N LYS A 893 6.00 -32.50 -10.46
CA LYS A 893 5.35 -31.45 -9.66
C LYS A 893 5.11 -30.18 -10.47
N GLN A 894 6.08 -29.76 -11.29
CA GLN A 894 6.01 -28.53 -12.09
C GLN A 894 4.83 -28.60 -13.06
N ALA A 895 4.71 -29.70 -13.80
CA ALA A 895 3.56 -29.98 -14.65
C ALA A 895 2.21 -29.89 -13.91
N SER A 896 2.11 -30.44 -12.69
CA SER A 896 0.89 -30.37 -11.88
C SER A 896 0.57 -28.96 -11.38
N SER A 897 1.57 -28.18 -10.96
CA SER A 897 1.41 -26.77 -10.60
C SER A 897 0.99 -25.93 -11.82
N HIS A 898 1.53 -26.20 -13.01
CA HIS A 898 1.10 -25.56 -14.25
C HIS A 898 -0.34 -25.95 -14.62
N ILE A 899 -0.75 -27.21 -14.48
CA ILE A 899 -2.16 -27.64 -14.68
C ILE A 899 -3.09 -26.91 -13.71
N GLN A 900 -2.71 -26.75 -12.44
CA GLN A 900 -3.45 -25.94 -11.48
C GLN A 900 -3.56 -24.47 -11.91
N MET A 901 -2.50 -23.88 -12.49
CA MET A 901 -2.52 -22.52 -13.03
C MET A 901 -3.44 -22.38 -14.26
N LEU A 902 -3.43 -23.37 -15.16
CA LEU A 902 -4.33 -23.42 -16.31
C LEU A 902 -5.79 -23.57 -15.88
N LEU A 903 -6.07 -24.30 -14.80
CA LEU A 903 -7.41 -24.32 -14.20
C LEU A 903 -7.80 -22.94 -13.62
N LYS A 904 -6.87 -22.20 -13.00
CA LYS A 904 -7.11 -20.80 -12.59
C LYS A 904 -7.38 -19.86 -13.77
N ARG A 905 -6.81 -20.09 -14.97
CA ARG A 905 -7.19 -19.35 -16.20
C ARG A 905 -8.65 -19.56 -16.58
N LEU A 906 -9.21 -20.75 -16.31
CA LEU A 906 -10.63 -21.05 -16.53
C LEU A 906 -11.53 -20.58 -15.37
N GLY A 907 -10.99 -19.94 -14.32
CA GLY A 907 -11.73 -19.60 -13.11
C GLY A 907 -12.09 -20.81 -12.24
N ILE A 908 -11.24 -21.83 -12.24
CA ILE A 908 -11.44 -23.11 -11.55
C ILE A 908 -10.36 -23.28 -10.48
N VAL A 909 -10.77 -23.30 -9.21
CA VAL A 909 -9.88 -23.59 -8.08
C VAL A 909 -9.78 -25.11 -7.91
N SER A 910 -8.55 -25.61 -7.93
CA SER A 910 -8.20 -27.03 -7.75
C SER A 910 -7.22 -27.20 -6.60
N SER A 911 -7.21 -28.38 -5.97
CA SER A 911 -6.25 -28.73 -4.93
C SER A 911 -5.14 -29.63 -5.47
N LEU A 912 -3.89 -29.22 -5.31
CA LEU A 912 -2.69 -29.99 -5.62
C LEU A 912 -2.26 -30.78 -4.38
N ARG A 913 -2.11 -32.11 -4.48
CA ARG A 913 -1.53 -32.94 -3.41
C ARG A 913 -0.61 -34.02 -3.94
N LYS A 914 0.40 -34.38 -3.16
CA LYS A 914 1.26 -35.54 -3.43
C LYS A 914 0.60 -36.82 -2.90
N ASP A 915 0.47 -37.83 -3.76
CA ASP A 915 -0.01 -39.17 -3.44
C ASP A 915 1.03 -40.20 -3.90
N ARG A 916 1.79 -40.76 -2.94
CA ARG A 916 2.92 -41.67 -3.18
C ARG A 916 3.98 -41.03 -4.10
N SER A 917 4.07 -41.51 -5.34
CA SER A 917 5.03 -41.08 -6.38
C SER A 917 4.40 -40.21 -7.48
N VAL A 918 3.13 -39.80 -7.32
CA VAL A 918 2.45 -38.88 -8.24
C VAL A 918 1.90 -37.67 -7.50
N TYR A 919 1.75 -36.57 -8.23
CA TYR A 919 0.99 -35.40 -7.84
C TYR A 919 -0.39 -35.47 -8.48
N LYS A 920 -1.40 -35.09 -7.72
CA LYS A 920 -2.80 -35.10 -8.13
C LYS A 920 -3.38 -33.69 -8.02
N VAL A 921 -3.92 -33.19 -9.12
CA VAL A 921 -4.68 -31.93 -9.19
C VAL A 921 -6.16 -32.30 -9.18
N GLU A 922 -6.88 -31.97 -8.11
CA GLU A 922 -8.26 -32.40 -7.90
C GLU A 922 -9.28 -31.27 -8.08
N LEU A 923 -10.46 -31.67 -8.58
CA LEU A 923 -11.63 -30.86 -8.81
C LEU A 923 -12.83 -31.47 -8.10
N HIS A 924 -13.53 -30.63 -7.35
CA HIS A 924 -14.74 -30.98 -6.61
C HIS A 924 -15.79 -29.87 -6.78
N GLY A 925 -17.03 -30.15 -6.37
CA GLY A 925 -18.03 -29.10 -6.19
C GLY A 925 -18.37 -28.31 -7.45
N GLY A 926 -18.62 -27.02 -7.27
CA GLY A 926 -18.84 -26.07 -8.36
C GLY A 926 -17.66 -25.94 -9.34
N ASN A 927 -16.42 -26.18 -8.91
CA ASN A 927 -15.23 -26.15 -9.76
C ASN A 927 -15.21 -27.30 -10.77
N LEU A 928 -15.53 -28.52 -10.32
CA LEU A 928 -15.73 -29.65 -11.22
C LEU A 928 -16.92 -29.42 -12.15
N ARG A 929 -18.04 -28.86 -11.66
CA ARG A 929 -19.18 -28.53 -12.53
C ARG A 929 -18.81 -27.51 -13.61
N ARG A 930 -18.03 -26.49 -13.26
CA ARG A 930 -17.52 -25.49 -14.21
C ARG A 930 -16.60 -26.15 -15.26
N PHE A 931 -15.68 -27.01 -14.83
CA PHE A 931 -14.85 -27.80 -15.75
C PHE A 931 -15.71 -28.66 -16.69
N ALA A 932 -16.74 -29.34 -16.17
CA ALA A 932 -17.62 -30.20 -16.94
C ALA A 932 -18.46 -29.44 -17.99
N GLY A 933 -18.74 -28.15 -17.78
CA GLY A 933 -19.39 -27.27 -18.77
C GLY A 933 -18.43 -26.71 -19.84
N LEU A 934 -17.13 -26.71 -19.58
CA LEU A 934 -16.09 -26.26 -20.53
C LEU A 934 -15.39 -27.42 -21.27
N SER A 935 -15.46 -28.63 -20.73
CA SER A 935 -14.71 -29.78 -21.23
C SER A 935 -15.30 -30.35 -22.53
N CYS A 936 -14.43 -30.53 -23.53
CA CYS A 936 -14.75 -31.18 -24.80
C CYS A 936 -14.38 -32.69 -24.84
N SER A 937 -14.36 -33.34 -23.67
CA SER A 937 -14.06 -34.78 -23.51
C SER A 937 -14.77 -35.65 -24.55
N ARG A 938 -13.98 -36.41 -25.32
CA ARG A 938 -14.40 -37.37 -26.34
C ARG A 938 -14.34 -38.82 -25.84
N HIS A 939 -13.74 -39.09 -24.68
CA HIS A 939 -13.83 -40.41 -24.06
C HIS A 939 -15.27 -40.66 -23.59
N PRO A 940 -16.00 -41.67 -24.10
CA PRO A 940 -17.45 -41.81 -23.91
C PRO A 940 -17.89 -41.77 -22.44
N LYS A 941 -17.33 -42.66 -21.60
CA LYS A 941 -17.66 -42.72 -20.17
C LYS A 941 -17.33 -41.42 -19.40
N LYS A 942 -16.25 -40.71 -19.77
CA LYS A 942 -15.81 -39.48 -19.10
C LYS A 942 -16.74 -38.34 -19.54
N SER A 943 -16.97 -38.19 -20.84
CA SER A 943 -17.93 -37.28 -21.47
C SER A 943 -19.35 -37.40 -20.88
N ASP A 944 -19.89 -38.62 -20.78
CA ASP A 944 -21.23 -38.86 -20.22
C ASP A 944 -21.30 -38.55 -18.71
N THR A 945 -20.23 -38.86 -17.97
CA THR A 945 -20.13 -38.51 -16.53
C THR A 945 -20.06 -37.00 -16.34
N LEU A 946 -19.28 -36.29 -17.17
CA LEU A 946 -19.19 -34.82 -17.15
C LEU A 946 -20.52 -34.17 -17.53
N LYS A 947 -21.22 -34.65 -18.58
CA LYS A 947 -22.57 -34.16 -18.93
C LYS A 947 -23.56 -34.32 -17.78
N ARG A 948 -23.56 -35.47 -17.10
CA ARG A 948 -24.36 -35.71 -15.87
C ARG A 948 -24.01 -34.68 -14.78
N ILE A 949 -22.72 -34.45 -14.52
CA ILE A 949 -22.25 -33.48 -13.52
C ILE A 949 -22.64 -32.03 -13.89
N ALA A 950 -22.49 -31.64 -15.15
CA ALA A 950 -22.86 -30.31 -15.64
C ALA A 950 -24.37 -30.03 -15.47
N ALA A 951 -25.20 -31.07 -15.62
CA ALA A 951 -26.65 -31.03 -15.45
C ALA A 951 -27.13 -31.07 -13.98
N LEU A 952 -26.27 -31.36 -12.99
CA LEU A 952 -26.66 -31.35 -11.57
C LEU A 952 -27.10 -29.95 -11.12
N PRO A 953 -28.08 -29.82 -10.18
CA PRO A 953 -28.47 -28.52 -9.63
C PRO A 953 -27.29 -27.86 -8.88
N LYS A 954 -27.23 -26.51 -8.87
CA LYS A 954 -26.13 -25.74 -8.25
C LYS A 954 -25.88 -26.15 -6.79
N ASN A 955 -26.94 -26.44 -6.06
CA ASN A 955 -26.92 -26.72 -4.62
C ASN A 955 -26.65 -28.21 -4.29
N GLY A 956 -26.46 -29.07 -5.31
CA GLY A 956 -26.35 -30.53 -5.16
C GLY A 956 -24.93 -31.10 -5.13
N LEU A 957 -23.92 -30.27 -4.87
CA LEU A 957 -22.49 -30.64 -4.89
C LEU A 957 -21.74 -30.00 -3.71
N ASP A 958 -20.62 -30.61 -3.29
CA ASP A 958 -19.81 -30.13 -2.16
C ASP A 958 -19.34 -28.67 -2.32
N LYS A 959 -19.38 -27.92 -1.22
CA LYS A 959 -18.95 -26.50 -1.18
C LYS A 959 -17.44 -26.41 -0.97
N GLY A 960 -16.75 -25.84 -1.95
CA GLY A 960 -15.30 -25.60 -1.91
C GLY A 960 -14.91 -24.34 -1.11
N GLN A 961 -13.61 -24.20 -0.80
CA GLN A 961 -13.09 -23.04 -0.08
C GLN A 961 -13.15 -21.73 -0.91
N ASP A 962 -13.19 -21.86 -2.24
CA ASP A 962 -13.42 -20.78 -3.20
C ASP A 962 -14.82 -20.18 -3.16
N GLN A 963 -15.76 -20.85 -2.49
CA GLN A 963 -17.10 -20.33 -2.22
C GLN A 963 -17.14 -19.50 -0.92
N VAL A 964 -16.05 -19.45 -0.14
CA VAL A 964 -16.00 -18.71 1.13
C VAL A 964 -15.44 -17.30 0.90
N LEU A 965 -16.21 -16.29 1.28
CA LEU A 965 -15.85 -14.89 1.09
C LEU A 965 -15.24 -14.28 2.37
N PRO A 966 -14.51 -13.14 2.28
CA PRO A 966 -13.86 -12.52 3.43
C PRO A 966 -14.81 -12.06 4.52
N TYR A 967 -14.24 -11.75 5.69
CA TYR A 967 -15.02 -11.24 6.81
C TYR A 967 -15.78 -9.95 6.45
N LYS A 968 -15.19 -9.08 5.62
CA LYS A 968 -15.85 -7.87 5.10
C LYS A 968 -17.11 -8.17 4.30
N ALA A 969 -17.13 -9.21 3.47
CA ALA A 969 -18.34 -9.63 2.75
C ALA A 969 -19.44 -10.11 3.72
N GLY A 970 -19.04 -10.69 4.86
CA GLY A 970 -19.96 -11.18 5.89
C GLY A 970 -20.60 -10.04 6.66
N LYS A 971 -19.82 -9.00 6.97
CA LYS A 971 -20.33 -7.74 7.51
C LYS A 971 -21.22 -7.01 6.52
N ALA A 972 -20.84 -6.92 5.24
CA ALA A 972 -21.67 -6.32 4.21
C ALA A 972 -23.03 -7.02 4.16
N LEU A 973 -23.05 -8.34 3.91
CA LEU A 973 -24.28 -9.14 3.83
C LEU A 973 -25.12 -9.09 5.12
N ALA A 974 -24.49 -9.11 6.31
CA ALA A 974 -25.23 -9.04 7.58
C ALA A 974 -25.69 -7.63 7.97
N GLY A 975 -25.14 -6.59 7.32
CA GLY A 975 -25.56 -5.20 7.45
C GLY A 975 -26.70 -4.82 6.50
N LEU A 976 -27.31 -5.79 5.81
CA LEU A 976 -28.49 -5.57 4.96
C LEU A 976 -29.75 -6.21 5.57
N SER A 977 -30.78 -5.41 5.83
CA SER A 977 -32.16 -5.75 6.17
C SER A 977 -32.85 -6.57 5.11
N GLU A 978 -32.57 -6.34 3.83
CA GLU A 978 -33.05 -7.18 2.74
C GLU A 978 -32.52 -8.62 2.91
N SER A 979 -31.28 -8.77 3.38
CA SER A 979 -30.74 -10.09 3.77
C SER A 979 -31.47 -10.71 4.98
N HIS A 980 -32.15 -9.93 5.82
CA HIS A 980 -32.94 -10.45 6.95
C HIS A 980 -34.29 -11.05 6.52
N ALA A 981 -34.81 -10.70 5.34
CA ALA A 981 -35.95 -11.39 4.74
C ALA A 981 -35.56 -12.76 4.15
N VAL A 982 -34.30 -12.92 3.77
CA VAL A 982 -33.79 -14.06 2.97
C VAL A 982 -32.99 -15.08 3.81
N LEU A 983 -32.22 -14.62 4.79
CA LEU A 983 -31.30 -15.43 5.60
C LEU A 983 -31.68 -15.42 7.07
N SER A 984 -31.44 -16.55 7.76
CA SER A 984 -31.80 -16.67 9.17
C SER A 984 -31.03 -15.67 10.06
N PRO A 985 -31.66 -15.11 11.13
CA PRO A 985 -30.97 -14.24 12.08
C PRO A 985 -29.71 -14.87 12.69
N SER A 986 -29.71 -16.19 12.90
CA SER A 986 -28.54 -16.94 13.39
C SER A 986 -27.39 -16.95 12.37
N THR A 987 -27.71 -17.05 11.08
CA THR A 987 -26.73 -17.00 9.98
C THR A 987 -26.10 -15.62 9.89
N LEU A 988 -26.93 -14.57 9.87
CA LEU A 988 -26.50 -13.17 9.79
C LEU A 988 -25.65 -12.79 11.01
N PHE A 989 -26.09 -13.14 12.22
CA PHE A 989 -25.31 -12.98 13.45
C PHE A 989 -23.92 -13.64 13.37
N CYS A 990 -23.82 -14.87 12.84
CA CYS A 990 -22.53 -15.55 12.71
C CYS A 990 -21.60 -14.91 11.66
N TYR A 991 -22.14 -14.31 10.59
CA TYR A 991 -21.37 -13.55 9.61
C TYR A 991 -20.91 -12.19 10.17
N LYS A 992 -21.82 -11.46 10.82
CA LYS A 992 -21.60 -10.18 11.52
C LYS A 992 -20.48 -10.27 12.56
N THR A 993 -20.58 -11.26 13.45
CA THR A 993 -19.60 -11.53 14.52
C THR A 993 -18.34 -12.28 14.05
N GLY A 994 -18.27 -12.71 12.79
CA GLY A 994 -17.11 -13.39 12.21
C GLY A 994 -16.90 -14.84 12.70
N ARG A 995 -17.85 -15.38 13.48
CA ARG A 995 -17.88 -16.78 13.94
C ARG A 995 -17.97 -17.77 12.78
N SER A 996 -18.59 -17.36 11.68
CA SER A 996 -18.52 -18.05 10.40
C SER A 996 -18.20 -17.05 9.28
N ARG A 997 -17.82 -17.56 8.12
CA ARG A 997 -17.64 -16.75 6.92
C ARG A 997 -18.83 -16.89 5.98
N PRO A 998 -19.24 -15.81 5.29
CA PRO A 998 -20.24 -15.88 4.23
C PRO A 998 -19.81 -16.86 3.14
N VAL A 999 -20.82 -17.45 2.48
CA VAL A 999 -20.62 -18.22 1.26
C VAL A 999 -21.32 -17.55 0.07
N VAL A 1000 -20.73 -17.70 -1.11
CA VAL A 1000 -21.22 -17.14 -2.39
C VAL A 1000 -22.71 -17.44 -2.61
N ASP A 1001 -23.19 -18.64 -2.28
CA ASP A 1001 -24.60 -19.01 -2.44
C ASP A 1001 -25.54 -18.13 -1.62
N ASN A 1002 -25.17 -17.76 -0.39
CA ASN A 1002 -26.00 -16.93 0.48
C ASN A 1002 -26.03 -15.48 -0.03
N VAL A 1003 -24.90 -14.98 -0.57
CA VAL A 1003 -24.84 -13.67 -1.23
C VAL A 1003 -25.68 -13.66 -2.51
N ARG A 1004 -25.61 -14.72 -3.32
CA ARG A 1004 -26.45 -14.89 -4.52
C ARG A 1004 -27.94 -14.92 -4.20
N LEU A 1005 -28.33 -15.70 -3.19
CA LEU A 1005 -29.73 -15.83 -2.79
C LEU A 1005 -30.31 -14.47 -2.38
N VAL A 1006 -29.53 -13.65 -1.65
CA VAL A 1006 -29.94 -12.28 -1.32
C VAL A 1006 -30.08 -11.42 -2.58
N VAL A 1007 -29.11 -11.43 -3.50
CA VAL A 1007 -29.20 -10.64 -4.74
C VAL A 1007 -30.33 -11.12 -5.67
N GLU A 1008 -30.68 -12.40 -5.64
CA GLU A 1008 -31.77 -12.99 -6.44
C GLU A 1008 -33.16 -12.66 -5.86
N GLU A 1009 -33.33 -12.62 -4.54
CA GLU A 1009 -34.59 -12.30 -3.85
C GLU A 1009 -34.77 -10.79 -3.56
N ALA A 1010 -33.68 -10.02 -3.48
CA ALA A 1010 -33.63 -8.58 -3.22
C ALA A 1010 -32.64 -7.87 -4.18
N PRO A 1011 -33.04 -7.61 -5.45
CA PRO A 1011 -32.16 -7.09 -6.50
C PRO A 1011 -31.50 -5.74 -6.20
N GLU A 1012 -32.10 -4.92 -5.36
CA GLU A 1012 -31.59 -3.64 -4.84
C GLU A 1012 -30.20 -3.79 -4.17
N THR A 1013 -29.96 -4.90 -3.46
CA THR A 1013 -28.68 -5.21 -2.81
C THR A 1013 -27.53 -5.44 -3.80
N SER A 1014 -27.83 -5.60 -5.10
CA SER A 1014 -26.87 -5.99 -6.14
C SER A 1014 -25.66 -5.06 -6.23
N ALA A 1015 -25.85 -3.73 -6.10
CA ALA A 1015 -24.74 -2.78 -6.17
C ALA A 1015 -23.68 -3.02 -5.07
N THR A 1016 -24.12 -3.40 -3.87
CA THR A 1016 -23.28 -3.65 -2.70
C THR A 1016 -22.68 -5.07 -2.69
N LEU A 1017 -23.44 -6.06 -3.18
CA LEU A 1017 -23.09 -7.48 -3.08
C LEU A 1017 -22.38 -8.05 -4.31
N THR A 1018 -22.66 -7.54 -5.51
CA THR A 1018 -22.06 -8.03 -6.76
C THR A 1018 -20.52 -7.97 -6.79
N PRO A 1019 -19.83 -6.96 -6.21
CA PRO A 1019 -18.36 -7.00 -6.08
C PRO A 1019 -17.83 -8.25 -5.34
N TRP A 1020 -18.58 -8.76 -4.36
CA TRP A 1020 -18.23 -10.00 -3.65
C TRP A 1020 -18.59 -11.28 -4.43
N LEU A 1021 -19.37 -11.17 -5.50
CA LEU A 1021 -19.65 -12.27 -6.44
C LEU A 1021 -18.69 -12.29 -7.63
N GLU A 1022 -18.17 -11.12 -8.02
CA GLU A 1022 -17.35 -10.92 -9.22
C GLU A 1022 -15.85 -10.76 -8.99
N ASN A 1023 -15.36 -10.82 -7.75
CA ASN A 1023 -13.93 -10.76 -7.45
C ASN A 1023 -13.14 -11.94 -8.04
N ASP A 1024 -11.85 -11.68 -8.26
CA ASP A 1024 -10.90 -12.59 -8.91
C ASP A 1024 -9.96 -13.28 -7.91
N PHE A 1025 -10.22 -13.14 -6.60
CA PHE A 1025 -9.49 -13.80 -5.52
C PHE A 1025 -10.34 -14.90 -4.83
N PHE A 1026 -9.69 -15.71 -4.00
CA PHE A 1026 -10.34 -16.54 -3.00
C PHE A 1026 -9.48 -16.59 -1.73
N LEU A 1027 -10.07 -17.07 -0.64
CA LEU A 1027 -9.36 -17.26 0.63
C LEU A 1027 -8.80 -18.68 0.73
N ASP A 1028 -7.49 -18.81 0.59
CA ASP A 1028 -6.79 -20.08 0.76
C ASP A 1028 -6.28 -20.22 2.19
N THR A 1029 -6.49 -21.39 2.79
CA THR A 1029 -6.13 -21.62 4.20
C THR A 1029 -4.68 -22.09 4.28
N ILE A 1030 -3.84 -21.42 5.07
CA ILE A 1030 -2.46 -21.85 5.32
C ILE A 1030 -2.49 -23.15 6.14
N THR A 1031 -1.81 -24.18 5.63
CA THR A 1031 -1.72 -25.51 6.26
C THR A 1031 -0.35 -25.78 6.89
N ARG A 1032 0.67 -25.01 6.53
CA ARG A 1032 2.02 -25.07 7.11
C ARG A 1032 2.67 -23.69 7.02
N VAL A 1033 3.32 -23.25 8.10
CA VAL A 1033 4.28 -22.14 8.10
C VAL A 1033 5.52 -22.63 8.81
N GLU A 1034 6.67 -22.54 8.16
CA GLU A 1034 7.93 -22.95 8.78
C GLU A 1034 9.08 -22.00 8.46
N LYS A 1035 9.99 -21.88 9.43
CA LYS A 1035 11.24 -21.15 9.27
C LYS A 1035 12.29 -22.13 8.75
N VAL A 1036 12.76 -21.92 7.52
CA VAL A 1036 13.72 -22.78 6.85
C VAL A 1036 15.10 -22.12 6.83
N LYS A 1037 16.15 -22.91 7.03
CA LYS A 1037 17.52 -22.44 6.80
C LYS A 1037 17.84 -22.54 5.32
N ASN A 1038 18.29 -21.44 4.73
CA ASN A 1038 18.69 -21.37 3.33
C ASN A 1038 19.85 -22.34 3.03
N ASN A 1039 20.87 -22.42 3.88
CA ASN A 1039 22.04 -23.32 3.72
C ASN A 1039 22.74 -23.24 2.34
N GLY A 1040 22.62 -22.11 1.63
CA GLY A 1040 23.12 -21.97 0.25
C GLY A 1040 22.24 -22.63 -0.81
N GLN A 1041 20.96 -22.90 -0.53
CA GLN A 1041 19.99 -23.36 -1.54
C GLN A 1041 19.66 -22.26 -2.56
N PHE A 1042 19.57 -21.02 -2.10
CA PHE A 1042 19.38 -19.83 -2.92
C PHE A 1042 20.51 -18.84 -2.66
N ASP A 1043 21.17 -18.37 -3.70
CA ASP A 1043 22.19 -17.31 -3.60
C ASP A 1043 21.54 -15.92 -3.43
N TYR A 1044 20.37 -15.73 -4.05
CA TYR A 1044 19.69 -14.44 -4.13
C TYR A 1044 18.18 -14.55 -3.84
N VAL A 1045 17.62 -13.43 -3.37
CA VAL A 1045 16.21 -13.15 -3.21
C VAL A 1045 15.83 -11.90 -4.02
N TYR A 1046 14.59 -11.84 -4.50
CA TYR A 1046 14.13 -10.93 -5.55
C TYR A 1046 12.85 -10.20 -5.14
N ASN A 1047 12.59 -9.03 -5.72
CA ASN A 1047 11.34 -8.28 -5.53
C ASN A 1047 11.01 -7.46 -6.78
N LEU A 1048 9.81 -6.89 -6.87
CA LEU A 1048 9.33 -6.11 -8.03
C LEU A 1048 8.63 -4.82 -7.54
N SER A 1049 8.95 -3.70 -8.17
CA SER A 1049 8.29 -2.39 -7.95
C SER A 1049 7.28 -2.09 -9.05
N LEU A 1050 6.15 -1.51 -8.70
CA LEU A 1050 5.04 -1.17 -9.61
C LEU A 1050 4.66 0.31 -9.47
N LEU A 1051 4.07 0.88 -10.52
CA LEU A 1051 3.76 2.31 -10.60
C LEU A 1051 2.58 2.74 -9.72
N ASP A 1052 1.47 2.02 -9.81
CA ASP A 1052 0.17 2.48 -9.29
C ASP A 1052 -0.33 1.63 -8.11
N ILE A 1053 0.04 0.35 -8.07
CA ILE A 1053 -0.48 -0.64 -7.12
C ILE A 1053 0.68 -1.28 -6.37
N ASN A 1054 0.72 -1.07 -5.06
CA ASN A 1054 1.83 -1.46 -4.18
C ASN A 1054 1.84 -2.94 -3.77
N SER A 1055 1.50 -3.84 -4.70
CA SER A 1055 1.40 -5.29 -4.48
C SER A 1055 1.36 -6.09 -5.79
N TYR A 1056 1.68 -7.39 -5.78
CA TYR A 1056 1.60 -8.29 -6.94
C TYR A 1056 1.28 -9.74 -6.55
N LEU A 1057 1.09 -10.62 -7.54
CA LEU A 1057 0.85 -12.06 -7.35
C LEU A 1057 2.13 -12.87 -7.55
N ALA A 1058 2.57 -13.58 -6.50
CA ALA A 1058 3.70 -14.52 -6.50
C ALA A 1058 3.22 -15.95 -6.17
N ASN A 1059 3.47 -16.92 -7.06
CA ASN A 1059 2.85 -18.25 -7.03
C ASN A 1059 1.31 -18.22 -6.88
N GLY A 1060 0.67 -17.12 -7.30
CA GLY A 1060 -0.77 -16.88 -7.14
C GLY A 1060 -1.20 -16.37 -5.76
N ILE A 1061 -0.27 -16.07 -4.85
CA ILE A 1061 -0.47 -15.46 -3.53
C ILE A 1061 -0.22 -13.94 -3.63
N HIS A 1062 -1.01 -13.11 -2.93
CA HIS A 1062 -0.92 -11.65 -3.00
C HIS A 1062 0.08 -11.08 -1.97
N VAL A 1063 1.10 -10.35 -2.45
CA VAL A 1063 2.27 -9.85 -1.68
C VAL A 1063 2.59 -8.37 -2.01
N LYS A 1064 3.39 -7.67 -1.18
CA LYS A 1064 3.53 -6.18 -1.15
C LYS A 1064 4.92 -5.63 -1.57
N ASN A 1065 5.02 -4.34 -1.92
CA ASN A 1065 6.29 -3.60 -2.21
C ASN A 1065 6.67 -2.51 -1.13
N CYS A 1066 7.59 -1.56 -1.40
CA CYS A 1066 8.21 -0.66 -0.38
C CYS A 1066 8.62 0.78 -0.87
N GLY A 1067 8.73 1.81 0.01
CA GLY A 1067 9.50 3.09 -0.24
C GLY A 1067 9.00 4.47 0.29
N CYS A 1068 9.87 5.36 0.86
CA CYS A 1068 9.61 6.80 1.22
C CYS A 1068 10.88 7.64 1.66
N PHE A 1069 11.34 8.68 0.91
CA PHE A 1069 12.48 9.63 1.24
C PHE A 1069 12.53 10.87 0.30
N GLU A 1070 13.45 11.83 0.52
CA GLU A 1070 13.71 13.01 -0.35
C GLU A 1070 14.60 12.74 -1.57
N CYS A 1071 15.72 12.04 -1.40
CA CYS A 1071 16.71 11.76 -2.43
C CYS A 1071 17.18 10.31 -2.30
N ILE A 1072 17.70 9.74 -3.38
CA ILE A 1072 18.24 8.38 -3.40
C ILE A 1072 19.67 8.44 -3.92
N VAL A 1073 20.59 7.80 -3.19
CA VAL A 1073 21.97 7.59 -3.60
C VAL A 1073 22.12 6.13 -3.98
N MET A 1074 22.66 5.87 -5.17
CA MET A 1074 22.87 4.52 -5.69
C MET A 1074 24.25 4.40 -6.34
N LEU A 1075 24.95 3.31 -6.07
CA LEU A 1075 26.22 2.95 -6.73
C LEU A 1075 26.02 2.69 -8.23
N ILE A 1076 26.91 3.27 -9.06
CA ILE A 1076 27.14 2.93 -10.46
C ILE A 1076 28.53 2.28 -10.52
N PRO A 1077 28.62 0.93 -10.50
CA PRO A 1077 29.90 0.24 -10.41
C PRO A 1077 30.87 0.60 -11.52
N GLU A 1078 30.39 0.70 -12.75
CA GLU A 1078 31.17 0.97 -13.96
C GLU A 1078 31.86 2.34 -13.91
N ALA A 1079 31.21 3.32 -13.26
CA ALA A 1079 31.72 4.68 -13.09
C ALA A 1079 32.54 4.87 -11.81
N ASN A 1080 32.76 3.80 -11.02
CA ASN A 1080 33.46 3.82 -9.73
C ASN A 1080 32.94 4.91 -8.76
N GLY A 1081 31.62 5.14 -8.77
CA GLY A 1081 30.98 6.25 -8.08
C GLY A 1081 29.47 6.06 -7.89
N VAL A 1082 28.82 7.02 -7.25
CA VAL A 1082 27.38 7.02 -6.97
C VAL A 1082 26.65 8.06 -7.82
N MET A 1083 25.40 7.76 -8.16
CA MET A 1083 24.44 8.74 -8.66
C MET A 1083 23.52 9.23 -7.54
N VAL A 1084 23.00 10.44 -7.68
CA VAL A 1084 22.08 11.08 -6.72
C VAL A 1084 20.83 11.58 -7.43
N LEU A 1085 19.67 11.00 -7.10
CA LEU A 1085 18.39 11.30 -7.74
C LEU A 1085 17.42 11.98 -6.76
N SER A 1086 16.85 13.12 -7.15
CA SER A 1086 15.85 13.85 -6.37
C SER A 1086 14.45 13.27 -6.53
N ARG A 1087 13.61 13.36 -5.48
CA ARG A 1087 12.17 13.08 -5.57
C ARG A 1087 11.42 14.01 -6.54
N GLU A 1088 11.98 15.20 -6.74
CA GLU A 1088 11.44 16.23 -7.63
C GLU A 1088 11.81 15.96 -9.11
N ASP A 1089 12.70 15.00 -9.36
CA ASP A 1089 13.19 14.62 -10.69
C ASP A 1089 12.47 13.35 -11.19
N THR A 1090 11.72 13.49 -12.28
CA THR A 1090 10.98 12.40 -12.93
C THR A 1090 11.73 11.80 -14.13
N SER A 1091 12.97 12.25 -14.37
CA SER A 1091 13.78 11.87 -15.52
C SER A 1091 14.37 10.46 -15.40
N MET A 1092 14.93 9.96 -16.50
CA MET A 1092 15.68 8.71 -16.52
C MET A 1092 17.13 8.93 -16.06
N THR A 1093 17.63 8.05 -15.19
CA THR A 1093 19.04 8.08 -14.75
C THR A 1093 19.93 7.15 -15.57
N PRO A 1094 21.27 7.32 -15.53
CA PRO A 1094 22.23 6.39 -16.13
C PRO A 1094 22.06 4.92 -15.72
N ALA A 1095 21.48 4.63 -14.54
CA ALA A 1095 21.15 3.27 -14.11
C ALA A 1095 19.91 2.66 -14.82
N GLY A 1096 19.27 3.37 -15.76
CA GLY A 1096 18.04 2.95 -16.42
C GLY A 1096 16.81 2.97 -15.51
N MET A 1097 16.82 3.78 -14.44
CA MET A 1097 15.75 3.83 -13.43
C MET A 1097 15.31 5.27 -13.15
N THR A 1098 14.03 5.47 -12.86
CA THR A 1098 13.46 6.76 -12.41
C THR A 1098 13.36 6.82 -10.88
N PHE A 1099 12.96 7.96 -10.31
CA PHE A 1099 12.88 8.10 -8.84
C PHE A 1099 11.91 7.11 -8.19
N SER A 1100 10.74 6.89 -8.78
CA SER A 1100 9.78 5.91 -8.27
C SER A 1100 10.31 4.47 -8.34
N THR A 1101 11.14 4.16 -9.33
CA THR A 1101 11.83 2.86 -9.45
C THR A 1101 12.85 2.67 -8.33
N LEU A 1102 13.80 3.60 -8.21
CA LEU A 1102 14.82 3.58 -7.16
C LEU A 1102 14.18 3.62 -5.76
N ALA A 1103 12.99 4.24 -5.63
CA ALA A 1103 12.30 4.35 -4.37
C ALA A 1103 11.84 2.99 -3.79
N GLY A 1104 11.77 1.94 -4.63
CA GLY A 1104 11.59 0.58 -4.14
C GLY A 1104 12.77 0.05 -3.31
N ILE A 1105 13.99 0.52 -3.60
CA ILE A 1105 15.27 -0.11 -3.23
C ILE A 1105 15.85 0.47 -1.92
N ALA A 1106 15.32 1.60 -1.44
CA ALA A 1106 15.88 2.36 -0.32
C ALA A 1106 14.96 2.44 0.93
N GLY A 1107 13.84 1.71 0.92
CA GLY A 1107 12.68 1.96 1.78
C GLY A 1107 12.55 1.18 3.09
N GLY A 1108 11.57 1.59 3.90
CA GLY A 1108 10.92 0.72 4.89
C GLY A 1108 11.70 0.32 6.15
N GLY A 1109 12.93 0.79 6.35
CA GLY A 1109 13.75 0.42 7.52
C GLY A 1109 14.43 -0.95 7.42
N LEU A 1110 14.89 -1.31 6.21
CA LEU A 1110 15.22 -2.68 5.79
C LEU A 1110 16.75 -2.97 5.68
N GLN A 1111 17.23 -4.02 4.94
CA GLN A 1111 18.67 -4.22 4.58
C GLN A 1111 19.07 -4.50 3.06
N THR A 1112 19.95 -3.66 2.46
CA THR A 1112 20.53 -3.60 1.07
C THR A 1112 21.84 -2.75 1.00
N PRO A 1113 22.96 -3.30 0.51
CA PRO A 1113 24.18 -2.59 0.06
C PRO A 1113 24.08 -1.78 -1.25
N GLY A 1114 24.84 -0.69 -1.35
CA GLY A 1114 25.00 0.12 -2.56
C GLY A 1114 23.87 1.12 -2.83
N VAL A 1115 22.80 1.14 -2.02
CA VAL A 1115 21.63 2.02 -2.20
C VAL A 1115 21.14 2.57 -0.86
N MET A 1116 20.92 3.89 -0.77
CA MET A 1116 20.41 4.54 0.44
C MET A 1116 19.48 5.73 0.15
N GLY A 1117 18.40 5.85 0.92
CA GLY A 1117 17.55 7.04 0.95
C GLY A 1117 18.15 8.11 1.86
N VAL A 1118 18.20 9.36 1.41
CA VAL A 1118 18.85 10.48 2.11
C VAL A 1118 18.00 11.76 2.05
N GLY A 1119 18.20 12.64 3.03
CA GLY A 1119 17.79 14.05 2.92
C GLY A 1119 18.82 14.82 2.09
N LYS A 1120 18.38 15.80 1.28
CA LYS A 1120 19.27 16.47 0.29
C LYS A 1120 20.49 17.17 0.90
N PHE A 1121 20.36 17.71 2.10
CA PHE A 1121 21.48 18.33 2.83
C PHE A 1121 22.51 17.35 3.38
N TYR A 1122 22.29 16.02 3.31
CA TYR A 1122 23.32 15.06 3.68
C TYR A 1122 24.46 15.06 2.64
N LEU A 1123 24.14 15.32 1.38
CA LEU A 1123 25.08 15.30 0.25
C LEU A 1123 26.26 16.27 0.45
N ILE A 1124 26.02 17.41 1.09
CA ILE A 1124 27.06 18.43 1.34
C ILE A 1124 27.92 18.15 2.58
N SER A 1125 27.57 17.14 3.37
CA SER A 1125 28.27 16.78 4.61
C SER A 1125 29.68 16.24 4.34
N PRO A 1126 30.70 16.57 5.17
CA PRO A 1126 31.99 15.88 5.16
C PRO A 1126 31.91 14.39 5.51
N LYS A 1127 30.78 13.92 6.05
CA LYS A 1127 30.52 12.50 6.39
C LYS A 1127 29.71 11.75 5.34
N PHE A 1128 29.24 12.44 4.29
CA PHE A 1128 28.49 11.84 3.19
C PHE A 1128 29.28 10.68 2.58
N ILE A 1129 28.84 9.42 2.76
CA ILE A 1129 29.52 8.18 2.28
C ILE A 1129 31.04 8.21 2.45
N SER A 1130 31.53 8.76 3.57
CA SER A 1130 32.95 9.08 3.73
C SER A 1130 33.83 7.84 3.83
N ALA A 1131 33.28 6.69 4.22
CA ALA A 1131 33.96 5.39 4.17
C ALA A 1131 34.34 4.98 2.73
N GLU A 1132 33.56 5.40 1.73
CA GLU A 1132 33.79 5.09 0.33
C GLU A 1132 34.46 6.24 -0.47
N GLY A 1133 34.86 7.34 0.17
CA GLY A 1133 35.59 8.45 -0.47
C GLY A 1133 34.74 9.70 -0.79
N GLY A 1134 33.53 9.79 -0.25
CA GLY A 1134 32.82 11.07 -0.14
C GLY A 1134 32.22 11.63 -1.42
N PHE A 1135 32.01 12.95 -1.44
CA PHE A 1135 31.34 13.64 -2.55
C PHE A 1135 32.07 13.52 -3.90
N LYS A 1136 33.38 13.23 -3.90
CA LYS A 1136 34.17 12.90 -5.12
C LYS A 1136 33.67 11.65 -5.86
N ARG A 1137 32.88 10.80 -5.19
CA ARG A 1137 32.19 9.66 -5.80
C ARG A 1137 30.92 10.05 -6.54
N VAL A 1138 30.33 11.23 -6.33
CA VAL A 1138 29.11 11.60 -7.05
C VAL A 1138 29.46 11.83 -8.52
N VAL A 1139 29.05 10.92 -9.40
CA VAL A 1139 29.33 10.97 -10.85
C VAL A 1139 28.16 11.53 -11.65
N TRP A 1140 26.95 11.42 -11.11
CA TRP A 1140 25.73 11.93 -11.72
C TRP A 1140 24.79 12.48 -10.64
N MET A 1141 24.11 13.58 -10.92
CA MET A 1141 23.14 14.19 -10.00
C MET A 1141 22.02 14.89 -10.78
N SER A 1142 20.77 14.74 -10.36
CA SER A 1142 19.63 15.49 -10.93
C SER A 1142 19.92 16.98 -11.11
N SER A 1143 19.61 17.56 -12.27
CA SER A 1143 19.82 18.99 -12.53
C SER A 1143 19.14 19.89 -11.49
N VAL A 1144 17.93 19.53 -11.04
CA VAL A 1144 17.19 20.28 -10.01
C VAL A 1144 17.98 20.40 -8.69
N LEU A 1145 18.79 19.40 -8.31
CA LEU A 1145 19.66 19.50 -7.14
C LEU A 1145 20.86 20.41 -7.42
N LYS A 1146 21.51 20.26 -8.58
CA LYS A 1146 22.63 21.14 -8.97
C LYS A 1146 22.22 22.61 -9.07
N GLU A 1147 20.98 22.89 -9.46
CA GLU A 1147 20.45 24.25 -9.60
C GLU A 1147 19.97 24.81 -8.26
N THR A 1148 19.25 24.03 -7.46
CA THR A 1148 18.69 24.50 -6.17
C THR A 1148 19.71 24.55 -5.03
N MET A 1149 20.83 23.83 -5.14
CA MET A 1149 21.92 23.79 -4.15
C MET A 1149 23.30 24.12 -4.77
N ALA A 1150 23.30 24.97 -5.81
CA ALA A 1150 24.48 25.27 -6.63
C ALA A 1150 25.65 25.84 -5.82
N GLU A 1151 25.39 26.77 -4.91
CA GLU A 1151 26.43 27.45 -4.13
C GLU A 1151 26.99 26.53 -3.03
N GLU A 1152 26.14 25.70 -2.42
CA GLU A 1152 26.56 24.70 -1.45
C GLU A 1152 27.44 23.61 -2.09
N PHE A 1153 27.07 23.13 -3.29
CA PHE A 1153 27.91 22.15 -4.00
C PHE A 1153 29.22 22.75 -4.55
N LYS A 1154 29.29 24.05 -4.89
CA LYS A 1154 30.56 24.72 -5.16
C LYS A 1154 31.46 24.75 -3.92
N ALA A 1155 30.93 25.11 -2.76
CA ALA A 1155 31.69 25.10 -1.51
C ALA A 1155 32.19 23.68 -1.14
N VAL A 1156 31.42 22.64 -1.48
CA VAL A 1156 31.89 21.25 -1.37
C VAL A 1156 33.00 20.96 -2.39
N ALA A 1157 32.85 21.33 -3.66
CA ALA A 1157 33.87 21.15 -4.69
C ALA A 1157 35.22 21.81 -4.31
N GLU A 1158 35.18 23.04 -3.79
CA GLU A 1158 36.35 23.74 -3.23
C GLU A 1158 36.96 23.00 -2.05
N ARG A 1159 36.15 22.54 -1.08
CA ARG A 1159 36.60 21.75 0.10
C ARG A 1159 37.27 20.44 -0.32
N GLU A 1160 36.71 19.77 -1.32
CA GLU A 1160 37.26 18.53 -1.88
C GLU A 1160 38.55 18.77 -2.69
N GLY A 1161 38.92 20.02 -2.96
CA GLY A 1161 40.15 20.39 -3.68
C GLY A 1161 40.02 20.33 -5.20
N ASP A 1162 38.80 20.35 -5.74
CA ASP A 1162 38.50 20.37 -7.17
C ASP A 1162 37.33 21.33 -7.43
N PRO A 1163 37.56 22.66 -7.54
CA PRO A 1163 36.49 23.65 -7.65
C PRO A 1163 35.57 23.45 -8.87
N ASP A 1164 36.07 22.83 -9.94
CA ASP A 1164 35.31 22.52 -11.15
C ASP A 1164 34.49 21.23 -11.03
N LEU A 1165 34.58 20.49 -9.92
CA LEU A 1165 33.96 19.16 -9.74
C LEU A 1165 32.47 19.14 -10.13
N LEU A 1166 31.69 20.14 -9.70
CA LEU A 1166 30.25 20.20 -10.01
C LEU A 1166 29.95 20.25 -11.51
N ALA A 1167 30.84 20.83 -12.32
CA ALA A 1167 30.73 20.84 -13.79
C ALA A 1167 31.18 19.51 -14.43
N LYS A 1168 31.95 18.68 -13.70
CA LYS A 1168 32.36 17.33 -14.13
C LYS A 1168 31.30 16.28 -13.82
N ILE A 1169 30.44 16.50 -12.81
CA ILE A 1169 29.29 15.65 -12.50
C ILE A 1169 28.26 15.75 -13.64
N ALA A 1170 27.80 14.63 -14.19
CA ALA A 1170 26.76 14.60 -15.23
C ALA A 1170 25.34 14.83 -14.65
N ASP A 1171 24.38 15.18 -15.48
CA ASP A 1171 22.94 15.17 -15.15
C ASP A 1171 22.11 14.67 -16.34
N GLU A 1172 20.78 14.63 -16.22
CA GLU A 1172 19.88 14.08 -17.24
C GLU A 1172 19.94 14.81 -18.59
N ARG A 1173 20.52 16.02 -18.63
CA ARG A 1173 20.72 16.80 -19.87
C ARG A 1173 22.02 16.43 -20.58
N ASN A 1174 22.90 15.67 -19.92
CA ASN A 1174 24.24 15.32 -20.40
C ASN A 1174 24.43 13.81 -20.58
N ALA A 1175 23.87 13.00 -19.68
CA ALA A 1175 23.97 11.55 -19.72
C ALA A 1175 22.71 10.90 -19.11
N THR A 1176 22.09 10.01 -19.89
CA THR A 1176 20.92 9.20 -19.49
C THR A 1176 21.22 7.70 -19.47
N THR A 1177 22.42 7.31 -19.89
CA THR A 1177 22.91 5.93 -19.91
C THR A 1177 24.31 5.82 -19.28
N VAL A 1178 24.73 4.61 -18.87
CA VAL A 1178 26.08 4.37 -18.33
C VAL A 1178 27.17 4.71 -19.35
N ASP A 1179 27.00 4.39 -20.64
CA ASP A 1179 28.00 4.68 -21.66
C ASP A 1179 28.19 6.19 -21.89
N GLU A 1180 27.09 6.95 -21.94
CA GLU A 1180 27.13 8.43 -21.99
C GLU A 1180 27.80 9.00 -20.74
N LEU A 1181 27.50 8.44 -19.57
CA LEU A 1181 28.10 8.85 -18.31
C LEU A 1181 29.62 8.60 -18.33
N LEU A 1182 30.08 7.41 -18.72
CA LEU A 1182 31.51 7.10 -18.81
C LEU A 1182 32.24 8.00 -19.82
N ALA A 1183 31.63 8.27 -20.98
CA ALA A 1183 32.16 9.20 -21.97
C ALA A 1183 32.26 10.63 -21.41
N TRP A 1184 31.25 11.09 -20.68
CA TRP A 1184 31.25 12.38 -20.00
C TRP A 1184 32.34 12.48 -18.93
N LEU A 1185 32.43 11.50 -18.03
CA LEU A 1185 33.41 11.47 -16.94
C LEU A 1185 34.84 11.42 -17.46
N GLY A 1186 35.09 10.68 -18.55
CA GLY A 1186 36.37 10.65 -19.24
C GLY A 1186 36.73 11.99 -19.90
N ALA A 1187 35.79 12.61 -20.61
CA ALA A 1187 35.99 13.92 -21.24
C ALA A 1187 36.26 15.04 -20.23
N HIS A 1188 35.64 14.98 -19.05
CA HIS A 1188 35.74 15.98 -17.98
C HIS A 1188 36.78 15.65 -16.90
N ASN A 1189 37.52 14.53 -17.04
CA ASN A 1189 38.52 14.05 -16.07
C ASN A 1189 37.97 13.96 -14.63
N HIS A 1190 36.83 13.28 -14.45
CA HIS A 1190 36.17 13.15 -13.15
C HIS A 1190 37.00 12.31 -12.16
N PRO A 1191 37.19 12.74 -10.89
CA PRO A 1191 38.10 12.09 -9.95
C PRO A 1191 37.75 10.62 -9.63
N ALA A 1192 36.46 10.25 -9.61
CA ALA A 1192 36.03 8.87 -9.39
C ALA A 1192 36.74 7.83 -10.29
N MET A 1193 37.10 8.21 -11.53
CA MET A 1193 37.79 7.34 -12.49
C MET A 1193 39.23 6.96 -12.10
N THR A 1194 39.83 7.67 -11.12
CA THR A 1194 41.22 7.46 -10.67
C THR A 1194 41.34 7.12 -9.18
N MET A 1195 40.23 7.15 -8.45
CA MET A 1195 40.15 6.67 -7.06
C MET A 1195 40.22 5.14 -6.99
N GLU A 1196 40.57 4.59 -5.82
CA GLU A 1196 40.48 3.14 -5.59
C GLU A 1196 39.07 2.61 -5.89
N ALA A 1197 38.97 1.35 -6.29
CA ALA A 1197 37.67 0.74 -6.59
C ALA A 1197 36.79 0.68 -5.32
N MET A 1198 35.49 0.93 -5.45
CA MET A 1198 34.52 0.71 -4.36
C MET A 1198 34.23 -0.78 -4.09
N PHE A 1199 34.83 -1.70 -4.86
CA PHE A 1199 34.60 -3.15 -4.87
C PHE A 1199 35.84 -3.89 -5.41
#